data_AF-A0A3C1HX78-F1
#
_entry.id   AF-A0A3C1HX78-F1
#
_cell.length_a   1.000
_cell.length_b   1.000
_cell.length_c   1.000
_cell.angle_alpha   90.00
_cell.angle_beta   90.00
_cell.angle_gamma   90.00
#
_symmetry.space_group_name_H-M   'P 1'
#
loop_
_entity.id
_entity.type
_entity.pdbx_description
1 polymer ?
#
loop_
_entity_poly.entity_id
_entity_poly.type
_entity_poly.pdbx_seq_one_letter_code
_entity_poly.pdbx_strand_id
1 'polypeptide(L)'
;MPSVETYKFLSNDSPRSLKLYYSEYLDLLAKKCGWEYDFVDLGHASTAAAANKATLELLKQGQLDLAFDVSEQDSSSKLYYSTIPSLTKHVMLVDSYKENSFNSANLKAMSGANTSTCKDIPLQQKLLEEFSAKNGLNLRITHIAIERYIEEEFIKNNVEACVVTISFPADEQKIIQNLGEYRVFFASTNAAIIKELDKGAAEILRENPLRLATMMAGPNKGQTFYLENPSEQEITYIKEHTPVHVLENSLGDNLTEMLNVKNDFWKKVASISGMEFVVDSVKKPDNTEFLPGISEVPQPVMQDSKQGGMLLRCTNPFYSVNAVLICAPGHTIEEFTTSLQRKQGVNTEQAIAVPQDMLNVVPFFRERFLPFDARIMGSVEACLRELASGKCSAAIVNHTYLDHLFKMGRFKSLQKQQRAVYEIPMCIYVSLDRPNIMISILNRAFAQLPYNYYNRLSDQQALFARDMLSRQRNRSIMISSLAGILALFVICVLLIVVYHIAKLRHKMEYDDLTRIHSLNGFEKATGRMLRYKRGNFLLTELNVRDFSFINRIYGTEKGDKILVSIAKQIMQCFGKNKDTVLGRGYADNFYIFQKIQEKEAVCLSNMESEISLMQDMIGKSENLHLVIKSGNAVSDGSESLKILISRAGYARKSNHDSMVENFSVYDEDLKVQRENEEFIENNIEEALKNEEFVVYYQPKTCLEKQTICGAEALVRWKSKDGLIPPDRFIPVLEKNGLVGKLDNYVYETVFKYMNRLMMENVPLVPISLNISRLNYNLKAFIENLNSLVAKYGIPKRYIELEIEERFAGANDDFIKDFIERLHREDFKVSMDDFGSGSSSLNMLSEIPVDIIKFDQRFLHHAEYSQASRIVLTSMIKMVRDLGKLTVCEGVETEKHVELLRSVGCNVAQGYYYSKPLNERDFKYYILTH
;
A
#
# COMPACT_ATOMS: atom_id res chain seq x y z
N MET A 1 48.53 -62.98 51.66
CA MET A 1 48.56 -61.60 51.13
C MET A 1 48.78 -60.69 52.33
N PRO A 2 49.80 -59.82 52.35
CA PRO A 2 49.90 -58.82 53.41
C PRO A 2 48.65 -57.93 53.32
N SER A 3 48.03 -57.65 54.45
CA SER A 3 46.88 -56.75 54.54
C SER A 3 47.29 -55.38 53.99
N VAL A 4 46.60 -54.93 52.95
CA VAL A 4 46.73 -53.55 52.47
C VAL A 4 46.28 -52.64 53.61
N GLU A 5 47.15 -51.74 54.05
CA GLU A 5 46.80 -50.77 55.08
C GLU A 5 46.00 -49.64 54.44
N THR A 6 44.83 -49.35 55.03
CA THR A 6 43.95 -48.27 54.59
C THR A 6 44.12 -47.07 55.52
N TYR A 7 44.58 -45.94 54.98
CA TYR A 7 44.81 -44.71 55.74
C TYR A 7 43.66 -43.70 55.59
N LYS A 8 43.27 -43.02 56.67
CA LYS A 8 42.25 -41.96 56.62
C LYS A 8 42.87 -40.61 56.31
N PHE A 9 42.39 -40.00 55.23
CA PHE A 9 42.95 -38.81 54.62
C PHE A 9 41.95 -37.66 54.54
N LEU A 10 42.43 -36.42 54.65
CA LEU A 10 41.61 -35.21 54.52
C LEU A 10 42.36 -34.09 53.75
N SER A 11 41.63 -33.38 52.88
CA SER A 11 42.06 -32.15 52.20
C SER A 11 41.13 -30.99 52.56
N ASN A 12 41.68 -29.78 52.68
CA ASN A 12 40.96 -28.59 53.18
C ASN A 12 40.10 -27.83 52.16
N ASP A 13 39.94 -28.33 50.92
CA ASP A 13 39.11 -27.67 49.90
C ASP A 13 37.78 -28.39 49.61
N SER A 14 36.68 -27.64 49.47
CA SER A 14 35.31 -28.14 49.21
C SER A 14 34.63 -27.37 48.04
N PRO A 15 33.69 -27.93 47.23
CA PRO A 15 33.17 -29.31 47.12
C PRO A 15 33.31 -29.98 45.73
N ARG A 16 33.26 -31.33 45.69
CA ARG A 16 33.00 -32.29 44.57
C ARG A 16 33.74 -32.18 43.21
N SER A 17 34.14 -31.02 42.71
CA SER A 17 34.82 -30.88 41.40
C SER A 17 36.34 -31.06 41.46
N LEU A 18 36.96 -30.93 42.64
CA LEU A 18 38.39 -31.22 42.85
C LEU A 18 38.65 -32.67 43.28
N LYS A 19 37.59 -33.44 43.57
CA LYS A 19 37.67 -34.86 43.92
C LYS A 19 38.21 -35.74 42.79
N LEU A 20 38.22 -35.24 41.54
CA LEU A 20 38.74 -35.92 40.35
C LEU A 20 40.21 -35.58 40.04
N TYR A 21 40.71 -34.43 40.48
CA TYR A 21 42.04 -33.94 40.07
C TYR A 21 43.12 -34.31 41.09
N TYR A 22 42.84 -34.14 42.39
CA TYR A 22 43.75 -34.60 43.43
C TYR A 22 43.76 -36.13 43.56
N SER A 23 42.67 -36.80 43.18
CA SER A 23 42.60 -38.25 43.20
C SER A 23 43.63 -38.89 42.28
N GLU A 24 43.87 -38.38 41.06
CA GLU A 24 44.86 -39.03 40.17
C GLU A 24 46.28 -38.99 40.72
N TYR A 25 46.69 -37.88 41.34
CA TYR A 25 48.01 -37.78 41.95
C TYR A 25 48.10 -38.60 43.25
N LEU A 26 47.05 -38.58 44.07
CA LEU A 26 46.98 -39.38 45.30
C LEU A 26 46.88 -40.88 44.99
N ASP A 27 46.19 -41.28 43.92
CA ASP A 27 46.09 -42.66 43.44
C ASP A 27 47.42 -43.13 42.87
N LEU A 28 48.14 -42.26 42.16
CA LEU A 28 49.49 -42.55 41.68
C LEU A 28 50.47 -42.68 42.85
N LEU A 29 50.41 -41.77 43.84
CA LEU A 29 51.19 -41.84 45.06
C LEU A 29 50.87 -43.10 45.86
N ALA A 30 49.59 -43.39 46.12
CA ALA A 30 49.13 -44.58 46.82
C ALA A 30 49.59 -45.85 46.11
N LYS A 31 49.56 -45.88 44.76
CA LYS A 31 50.11 -46.98 43.97
C LYS A 31 51.63 -47.13 44.10
N LYS A 32 52.38 -46.03 44.18
CA LYS A 32 53.85 -46.05 44.36
C LYS A 32 54.24 -46.43 45.80
N CYS A 33 53.47 -45.99 46.78
CA CYS A 33 53.66 -46.30 48.20
C CYS A 33 53.09 -47.68 48.59
N GLY A 34 52.15 -48.22 47.81
CA GLY A 34 51.54 -49.54 48.00
C GLY A 34 50.37 -49.57 49.00
N TRP A 35 49.61 -48.48 49.13
CA TRP A 35 48.52 -48.32 50.11
C TRP A 35 47.15 -48.15 49.47
N GLU A 36 46.11 -48.26 50.31
CA GLU A 36 44.77 -47.74 50.03
C GLU A 36 44.46 -46.57 50.99
N TYR A 37 43.51 -45.71 50.62
CA TYR A 37 43.12 -44.58 51.47
C TYR A 37 41.61 -44.33 51.43
N ASP A 38 41.10 -43.84 52.56
CA ASP A 38 39.72 -43.38 52.72
C ASP A 38 39.68 -41.87 52.91
N PHE A 39 38.86 -41.17 52.10
CA PHE A 39 38.71 -39.73 52.18
C PHE A 39 37.64 -39.34 53.21
N VAL A 40 38.03 -38.59 54.24
CA VAL A 40 37.14 -38.00 55.24
C VAL A 40 36.70 -36.61 54.75
N ASP A 41 35.44 -36.22 54.93
CA ASP A 41 34.92 -34.90 54.55
C ASP A 41 34.56 -34.10 55.80
N LEU A 42 35.10 -32.88 55.94
CA LEU A 42 34.88 -32.02 57.11
C LEU A 42 33.63 -31.14 57.01
N GLY A 43 32.94 -31.11 55.87
CA GLY A 43 31.89 -30.13 55.63
C GLY A 43 32.43 -28.69 55.49
N HIS A 44 31.54 -27.72 55.30
CA HIS A 44 31.93 -26.34 54.97
C HIS A 44 32.49 -25.59 56.20
N ALA A 45 33.80 -25.47 56.29
CA ALA A 45 34.45 -24.48 57.14
C ALA A 45 34.25 -23.05 56.56
N SER A 46 34.06 -22.06 57.42
CA SER A 46 33.79 -20.68 57.00
C SER A 46 35.02 -19.93 56.48
N THR A 47 36.24 -20.37 56.82
CA THR A 47 37.52 -19.83 56.30
C THR A 47 38.58 -20.92 56.20
N ALA A 48 39.56 -20.74 55.31
CA ALA A 48 40.68 -21.67 55.14
C ALA A 48 41.53 -21.84 56.41
N ALA A 49 41.71 -20.76 57.18
CA ALA A 49 42.40 -20.81 58.48
C ALA A 49 41.65 -21.66 59.51
N ALA A 50 40.31 -21.59 59.52
CA ALA A 50 39.49 -22.44 60.38
C ALA A 50 39.51 -23.92 59.94
N ALA A 51 39.53 -24.18 58.64
CA ALA A 51 39.68 -25.52 58.07
C ALA A 51 41.04 -26.14 58.43
N ASN A 52 42.14 -25.39 58.21
CA ASN A 52 43.49 -25.81 58.59
C ASN A 52 43.58 -26.14 60.09
N LYS A 53 43.02 -25.29 60.95
CA LYS A 53 43.02 -25.53 62.41
C LYS A 53 42.23 -26.78 62.79
N ALA A 54 41.04 -26.96 62.22
CA ALA A 54 40.20 -28.15 62.46
C ALA A 54 40.88 -29.44 61.99
N THR A 55 41.51 -29.43 60.82
CA THR A 55 42.26 -30.56 60.26
C THR A 55 43.45 -30.94 61.13
N LEU A 56 44.19 -29.95 61.64
CA LEU A 56 45.30 -30.19 62.57
C LEU A 56 44.82 -30.71 63.93
N GLU A 57 43.65 -30.28 64.42
CA GLU A 57 43.05 -30.80 65.64
C GLU A 57 42.58 -32.26 65.47
N LEU A 58 41.98 -32.62 64.33
CA LEU A 58 41.57 -34.00 64.04
C LEU A 58 42.76 -34.96 63.90
N LEU A 59 43.86 -34.52 63.28
CA LEU A 59 45.12 -35.27 63.26
C LEU A 59 45.64 -35.55 64.68
N LYS A 60 45.60 -34.54 65.56
CA LYS A 60 46.06 -34.68 66.96
C LYS A 60 45.15 -35.59 67.78
N GLN A 61 43.86 -35.64 67.47
CA GLN A 61 42.88 -36.52 68.11
C GLN A 61 42.92 -37.97 67.56
N GLY A 62 43.76 -38.25 66.56
CA GLY A 62 43.91 -39.59 65.97
C GLY A 62 42.73 -40.01 65.09
N GLN A 63 41.92 -39.05 64.65
CA GLN A 63 40.79 -39.31 63.75
C GLN A 63 41.18 -39.25 62.26
N LEU A 64 42.37 -38.71 61.97
CA LEU A 64 43.01 -38.69 60.67
C LEU A 64 44.44 -39.23 60.79
N ASP A 65 44.88 -39.95 59.76
CA ASP A 65 46.25 -40.47 59.69
C ASP A 65 47.17 -39.52 58.91
N LEU A 66 46.62 -38.80 57.92
CA LEU A 66 47.37 -37.91 57.03
C LEU A 66 46.51 -36.72 56.58
N ALA A 67 47.08 -35.52 56.64
CA ALA A 67 46.47 -34.31 56.07
C ALA A 67 47.28 -33.74 54.91
N PHE A 68 46.58 -33.07 54.00
CA PHE A 68 47.12 -32.42 52.81
C PHE A 68 46.74 -30.95 52.74
N ASP A 69 47.56 -30.17 52.02
CA ASP A 69 47.41 -28.72 51.85
C ASP A 69 47.64 -27.95 53.17
N VAL A 70 48.63 -28.37 53.97
CA VAL A 70 49.00 -27.69 55.22
C VAL A 70 50.13 -26.69 54.94
N SER A 71 49.87 -25.42 55.22
CA SER A 71 50.67 -24.29 54.72
C SER A 71 51.71 -23.69 55.67
N GLU A 72 51.90 -24.24 56.88
CA GLU A 72 52.80 -23.65 57.86
C GLU A 72 53.61 -24.70 58.62
N GLN A 73 54.94 -24.54 58.64
CA GLN A 73 55.84 -25.26 59.54
C GLN A 73 55.82 -24.55 60.90
N ASP A 74 54.72 -24.68 61.62
CA ASP A 74 54.66 -24.21 63.01
C ASP A 74 55.42 -25.20 63.89
N SER A 75 56.65 -24.82 64.25
CA SER A 75 57.58 -25.61 65.07
C SER A 75 57.08 -25.85 66.50
N SER A 76 55.94 -25.27 66.89
CA SER A 76 55.25 -25.53 68.16
C SER A 76 54.35 -26.78 68.15
N SER A 77 54.11 -27.39 66.98
CA SER A 77 53.26 -28.56 66.82
C SER A 77 54.09 -29.87 66.73
N LYS A 78 53.78 -30.88 67.56
CA LYS A 78 54.42 -32.22 67.49
C LYS A 78 53.90 -33.02 66.27
N LEU A 79 54.13 -32.52 65.06
CA LEU A 79 53.73 -33.15 63.80
C LEU A 79 54.94 -33.33 62.87
N TYR A 80 54.87 -34.34 62.02
CA TYR A 80 55.86 -34.61 60.97
C TYR A 80 55.31 -34.11 59.62
N TYR A 81 56.16 -33.44 58.86
CA TYR A 81 55.83 -32.85 57.56
C TYR A 81 56.67 -33.44 56.45
N SER A 82 56.10 -33.54 55.24
CA SER A 82 56.86 -33.96 54.05
C SER A 82 57.97 -32.97 53.72
N THR A 83 59.09 -33.48 53.21
CA THR A 83 60.22 -32.66 52.75
C THR A 83 60.02 -32.17 51.32
N ILE A 84 59.29 -32.94 50.52
CA ILE A 84 58.84 -32.50 49.18
C ILE A 84 57.48 -31.80 49.36
N PRO A 85 57.33 -30.56 48.87
CA PRO A 85 56.03 -29.89 48.87
C PRO A 85 55.01 -30.76 48.15
N SER A 86 53.86 -30.94 48.78
CA SER A 86 52.75 -31.65 48.19
C SER A 86 52.14 -30.85 47.04
N LEU A 87 52.25 -29.52 47.12
CA LEU A 87 51.92 -28.59 46.05
C LEU A 87 52.67 -27.26 46.22
N THR A 88 53.06 -26.65 45.10
CA THR A 88 53.49 -25.25 45.02
C THR A 88 52.43 -24.46 44.27
N LYS A 89 51.80 -23.50 44.94
CA LYS A 89 50.90 -22.49 44.35
C LYS A 89 51.74 -21.24 44.04
N HIS A 90 51.38 -20.48 43.02
CA HIS A 90 52.05 -19.21 42.73
C HIS A 90 51.24 -18.05 43.28
N VAL A 91 51.94 -17.03 43.77
CA VAL A 91 51.34 -15.78 44.23
C VAL A 91 51.46 -14.79 43.09
N MET A 92 50.34 -14.45 42.46
CA MET A 92 50.30 -13.65 41.25
C MET A 92 49.60 -12.33 41.51
N LEU A 93 50.09 -11.26 40.87
CA LEU A 93 49.39 -10.00 40.73
C LEU A 93 48.59 -10.04 39.42
N VAL A 94 47.27 -9.90 39.52
CA VAL A 94 46.34 -9.93 38.39
C VAL A 94 45.56 -8.62 38.31
N ASP A 95 45.01 -8.30 37.15
CA ASP A 95 44.16 -7.12 36.95
C ASP A 95 42.68 -7.35 37.36
N SER A 96 41.89 -6.28 37.32
CA SER A 96 40.50 -6.22 37.81
C SER A 96 39.43 -6.37 36.71
N TYR A 97 39.70 -7.09 35.62
CA TYR A 97 38.81 -7.30 34.46
C TYR A 97 38.42 -6.07 33.64
N LYS A 98 38.59 -4.84 34.17
CA LYS A 98 38.55 -3.63 33.35
C LYS A 98 39.82 -3.62 32.49
N GLU A 99 39.73 -3.22 31.23
CA GLU A 99 40.86 -3.12 30.27
C GLU A 99 41.92 -2.10 30.73
N ASN A 100 42.57 -2.38 31.86
CA ASN A 100 43.64 -1.59 32.41
C ASN A 100 44.91 -2.00 31.65
N SER A 101 45.71 -1.03 31.25
CA SER A 101 46.90 -1.25 30.41
C SER A 101 48.09 -1.88 31.15
N PHE A 102 47.87 -2.46 32.33
CA PHE A 102 48.92 -3.03 33.17
C PHE A 102 49.50 -4.30 32.54
N ASN A 103 50.82 -4.40 32.58
CA ASN A 103 51.58 -5.58 32.20
C ASN A 103 53.00 -5.48 32.77
N SER A 104 53.74 -6.58 32.77
CA SER A 104 55.12 -6.65 33.25
C SER A 104 56.07 -5.68 32.52
N ALA A 105 55.79 -5.28 31.28
CA ALA A 105 56.58 -4.31 30.53
C ALA A 105 56.25 -2.84 30.89
N ASN A 106 55.14 -2.58 31.59
CA ASN A 106 54.68 -1.23 31.96
C ASN A 106 54.26 -1.13 33.44
N LEU A 107 55.10 -1.63 34.35
CA LEU A 107 54.81 -1.63 35.78
C LEU A 107 54.63 -0.23 36.38
N LYS A 108 55.29 0.80 35.81
CA LYS A 108 55.18 2.19 36.29
C LYS A 108 53.76 2.75 36.20
N ALA A 109 52.95 2.28 35.25
CA ALA A 109 51.55 2.69 35.11
C ALA A 109 50.70 2.29 36.33
N MET A 110 51.18 1.35 37.15
CA MET A 110 50.49 0.91 38.37
C MET A 110 50.72 1.81 39.58
N SER A 111 51.63 2.78 39.53
CA SER A 111 51.89 3.62 40.70
C SER A 111 50.65 4.46 41.04
N GLY A 112 50.19 4.38 42.29
CA GLY A 112 48.94 4.99 42.76
C GLY A 112 47.70 4.08 42.65
N ALA A 113 47.82 2.92 41.99
CA ALA A 113 46.71 2.00 41.81
C ALA A 113 46.21 1.42 43.15
N ASN A 114 44.90 1.16 43.20
CA ASN A 114 44.28 0.50 44.34
C ASN A 114 44.41 -1.02 44.18
N THR A 115 45.25 -1.66 45.00
CA THR A 115 45.58 -3.09 44.91
C THR A 115 45.11 -3.82 46.16
N SER A 116 44.51 -5.01 46.01
CA SER A 116 44.05 -5.79 47.17
C SER A 116 44.89 -7.03 47.46
N THR A 117 44.94 -7.41 48.74
CA THR A 117 45.42 -8.72 49.20
C THR A 117 44.40 -9.39 50.12
N CYS A 118 44.43 -10.72 50.22
CA CYS A 118 43.58 -11.46 51.13
C CYS A 118 44.10 -11.35 52.57
N LYS A 119 43.22 -10.92 53.48
CA LYS A 119 43.55 -10.73 54.91
C LYS A 119 43.98 -12.05 55.58
N ASP A 120 43.43 -13.17 55.13
CA ASP A 120 43.69 -14.49 55.68
C ASP A 120 44.97 -15.14 55.13
N ILE A 121 45.69 -14.48 54.19
CA ILE A 121 46.95 -14.98 53.61
C ILE A 121 48.05 -13.89 53.75
N PRO A 122 48.70 -13.80 54.92
CA PRO A 122 49.69 -12.75 55.19
C PRO A 122 50.87 -12.71 54.20
N LEU A 123 51.20 -13.84 53.57
CA LEU A 123 52.28 -13.91 52.57
C LEU A 123 52.00 -13.02 51.35
N GLN A 124 50.75 -12.88 50.92
CA GLN A 124 50.40 -12.05 49.76
C GLN A 124 50.77 -10.59 49.96
N GLN A 125 50.45 -10.06 51.13
CA GLN A 125 50.79 -8.70 51.50
C GLN A 125 52.30 -8.50 51.54
N LYS A 126 53.02 -9.41 52.21
CA LYS A 126 54.47 -9.35 52.28
C LYS A 126 55.12 -9.31 50.89
N LEU A 127 54.74 -10.23 50.00
CA LEU A 127 55.31 -10.30 48.65
C LEU A 127 54.93 -9.08 47.79
N LEU A 128 53.72 -8.54 47.96
CA LEU A 128 53.30 -7.33 47.26
C LEU A 128 54.10 -6.10 47.71
N GLU A 129 54.34 -5.95 49.01
CA GLU A 129 55.12 -4.85 49.57
C GLU A 129 56.58 -4.92 49.12
N GLU A 130 57.20 -6.11 49.14
CA GLU A 130 58.55 -6.35 48.62
C GLU A 130 58.64 -6.02 47.11
N PHE A 131 57.65 -6.45 46.34
CA PHE A 131 57.55 -6.15 44.91
C PHE A 131 57.41 -4.64 44.65
N SER A 132 56.54 -3.96 45.41
CA SER A 132 56.32 -2.52 45.30
C SER A 132 57.61 -1.75 45.60
N ALA A 133 58.32 -2.12 46.66
CA ALA A 133 59.59 -1.51 47.05
C ALA A 133 60.68 -1.73 46.00
N LYS A 134 60.84 -2.96 45.51
CA LYS A 134 61.85 -3.32 44.50
C LYS A 134 61.67 -2.54 43.19
N ASN A 135 60.43 -2.26 42.81
CA ASN A 135 60.11 -1.59 41.55
C ASN A 135 59.80 -0.08 41.71
N GLY A 136 59.94 0.47 42.91
CA GLY A 136 59.69 1.89 43.20
C GLY A 136 58.23 2.32 43.00
N LEU A 137 57.27 1.42 43.24
CA LEU A 137 55.84 1.67 43.08
C LEU A 137 55.23 2.17 44.40
N ASN A 138 54.28 3.10 44.31
CA ASN A 138 53.50 3.56 45.47
C ASN A 138 52.05 3.06 45.36
N LEU A 139 51.80 1.82 45.80
CA LEU A 139 50.51 1.16 45.69
C LEU A 139 49.62 1.49 46.91
N ARG A 140 48.30 1.63 46.70
CA ARG A 140 47.32 1.71 47.79
C ARG A 140 46.81 0.30 48.10
N ILE A 141 47.21 -0.26 49.23
CA ILE A 141 46.87 -1.65 49.58
C ILE A 141 45.57 -1.70 50.39
N THR A 142 44.61 -2.50 49.93
CA THR A 142 43.35 -2.81 50.63
C THR A 142 43.28 -4.29 50.98
N HIS A 143 42.55 -4.65 52.04
CA HIS A 143 42.42 -6.04 52.49
C HIS A 143 41.00 -6.55 52.29
N ILE A 144 40.88 -7.68 51.59
CA ILE A 144 39.61 -8.38 51.39
C ILE A 144 39.56 -9.62 52.29
N ALA A 145 38.34 -10.02 52.67
CA ALA A 145 38.15 -11.09 53.66
C ALA A 145 38.48 -12.49 53.10
N ILE A 146 38.09 -12.81 51.86
CA ILE A 146 38.26 -14.14 51.26
C ILE A 146 38.50 -14.00 49.75
N GLU A 147 39.44 -14.76 49.18
CA GLU A 147 39.79 -14.73 47.75
C GLU A 147 38.63 -15.10 46.81
N ARG A 148 37.71 -15.96 47.23
CA ARG A 148 36.60 -16.43 46.39
C ARG A 148 35.60 -15.34 46.01
N TYR A 149 35.56 -14.22 46.74
CA TYR A 149 34.68 -13.08 46.45
C TYR A 149 35.41 -11.89 45.80
N ILE A 150 36.61 -12.13 45.26
CA ILE A 150 37.44 -11.11 44.60
C ILE A 150 36.66 -10.34 43.52
N GLU A 151 35.81 -11.00 42.73
CA GLU A 151 34.98 -10.36 41.70
C GLU A 151 33.99 -9.33 42.27
N GLU A 152 33.32 -9.66 43.38
CA GLU A 152 32.37 -8.75 44.03
C GLU A 152 33.08 -7.57 44.72
N GLU A 153 34.27 -7.82 45.27
CA GLU A 153 35.08 -6.83 45.98
C GLU A 153 35.81 -5.87 45.03
N PHE A 154 36.20 -6.31 43.81
CA PHE A 154 36.73 -5.43 42.76
C PHE A 154 35.75 -4.30 42.43
N ILE A 155 34.47 -4.65 42.27
CA ILE A 155 33.40 -3.70 41.93
C ILE A 155 33.09 -2.79 43.12
N LYS A 156 32.95 -3.35 44.33
CA LYS A 156 32.58 -2.59 45.53
C LYS A 156 33.65 -1.58 45.97
N ASN A 157 34.93 -1.96 45.93
CA ASN A 157 36.00 -1.16 46.50
C ASN A 157 36.85 -0.41 45.45
N ASN A 158 36.45 -0.46 44.17
CA ASN A 158 37.18 0.12 43.04
C ASN A 158 38.67 -0.28 43.07
N VAL A 159 38.92 -1.58 43.21
CA VAL A 159 40.26 -2.17 43.20
C VAL A 159 40.64 -2.43 41.74
N GLU A 160 41.86 -2.04 41.35
CA GLU A 160 42.34 -2.07 39.97
C GLU A 160 43.23 -3.29 39.68
N ALA A 161 43.83 -3.88 40.72
CA ALA A 161 44.62 -5.10 40.67
C ALA A 161 44.48 -5.91 41.98
N CYS A 162 44.62 -7.23 41.94
CA CYS A 162 44.56 -8.08 43.14
C CYS A 162 45.73 -9.06 43.16
N VAL A 163 46.22 -9.37 44.36
CA VAL A 163 47.11 -10.50 44.58
C VAL A 163 46.27 -11.74 44.85
N VAL A 164 46.58 -12.81 44.15
CA VAL A 164 45.88 -14.09 44.22
C VAL A 164 46.88 -15.22 44.42
N THR A 165 46.55 -16.17 45.29
CA THR A 165 47.31 -17.41 45.47
C THR A 165 46.59 -18.53 44.74
N ILE A 166 47.00 -18.74 43.50
CA ILE A 166 46.28 -19.57 42.54
C ILE A 166 47.24 -20.50 41.81
N SER A 167 46.74 -21.65 41.37
CA SER A 167 47.36 -22.36 40.26
C SER A 167 47.00 -21.72 38.92
N PHE A 168 45.82 -21.07 38.80
CA PHE A 168 45.31 -20.39 37.60
C PHE A 168 44.41 -19.19 37.93
N PRO A 169 44.48 -18.07 37.17
CA PRO A 169 43.57 -16.93 37.38
C PRO A 169 42.15 -17.26 36.91
N ALA A 170 41.18 -16.51 37.43
CA ALA A 170 39.77 -16.65 37.06
C ALA A 170 39.54 -16.25 35.59
N ASP A 171 38.44 -16.72 35.00
CA ASP A 171 38.14 -16.51 33.58
C ASP A 171 38.14 -15.01 33.24
N GLU A 172 39.00 -14.59 32.30
CA GLU A 172 39.19 -13.21 31.79
C GLU A 172 40.16 -12.29 32.57
N GLN A 173 40.79 -12.76 33.64
CA GLN A 173 41.90 -12.04 34.30
C GLN A 173 43.20 -12.14 33.53
N LYS A 174 43.96 -11.05 33.49
CA LYS A 174 45.33 -11.02 32.99
C LYS A 174 46.33 -11.06 34.15
N ILE A 175 47.33 -11.91 34.02
CA ILE A 175 48.48 -11.94 34.93
C ILE A 175 49.37 -10.73 34.61
N ILE A 176 49.58 -9.88 35.60
CA ILE A 176 50.49 -8.73 35.52
C ILE A 176 51.91 -9.19 35.87
N GLN A 177 52.09 -9.89 36.99
CA GLN A 177 53.40 -10.32 37.49
C GLN A 177 53.28 -11.52 38.45
N ASN A 178 54.25 -12.46 38.38
CA ASN A 178 54.44 -13.46 39.44
C ASN A 178 55.27 -12.86 40.58
N LEU A 179 54.71 -12.86 41.79
CA LEU A 179 55.31 -12.27 42.99
C LEU A 179 56.08 -13.29 43.85
N GLY A 180 55.79 -14.59 43.72
CA GLY A 180 56.47 -15.64 44.48
C GLY A 180 55.72 -16.97 44.54
N GLU A 181 56.15 -17.85 45.44
CA GLU A 181 55.59 -19.20 45.62
C GLU A 181 55.00 -19.38 47.02
N TYR A 182 53.87 -20.08 47.09
CA TYR A 182 53.23 -20.55 48.30
C TYR A 182 53.24 -22.07 48.32
N ARG A 183 53.99 -22.66 49.24
CA ARG A 183 54.22 -24.11 49.30
C ARG A 183 53.43 -24.74 50.42
N VAL A 184 52.82 -25.88 50.14
CA VAL A 184 52.04 -26.65 51.10
C VAL A 184 52.55 -28.09 51.15
N PHE A 185 52.37 -28.73 52.29
CA PHE A 185 52.99 -30.01 52.61
C PHE A 185 51.97 -31.02 53.12
N PHE A 186 52.35 -32.30 53.08
CA PHE A 186 51.64 -33.34 53.83
C PHE A 186 52.05 -33.27 55.30
N ALA A 187 51.10 -33.53 56.20
CA ALA A 187 51.35 -33.54 57.64
C ALA A 187 50.71 -34.78 58.31
N SER A 188 51.42 -35.39 59.26
CA SER A 188 50.94 -36.53 60.04
C SER A 188 51.52 -36.54 61.46
N THR A 189 50.83 -37.17 62.40
CA THR A 189 51.38 -37.51 63.72
C THR A 189 52.33 -38.73 63.67
N ASN A 190 52.34 -39.46 62.55
CA ASN A 190 53.18 -40.65 62.33
C ASN A 190 54.29 -40.37 61.30
N ALA A 191 55.55 -40.38 61.76
CA ALA A 191 56.71 -40.13 60.91
C ALA A 191 56.94 -41.17 59.81
N ALA A 192 56.50 -42.42 60.02
CA ALA A 192 56.71 -43.50 59.06
C ALA A 192 55.95 -43.22 57.75
N ILE A 193 54.68 -42.80 57.87
CA ILE A 193 53.81 -42.45 56.74
C ILE A 193 54.44 -41.31 55.91
N ILE A 194 54.95 -40.26 56.56
CA ILE A 194 55.59 -39.14 55.87
C ILE A 194 56.84 -39.57 55.09
N LYS A 195 57.66 -40.45 55.67
CA LYS A 195 58.88 -40.94 55.02
C LYS A 195 58.57 -41.78 53.78
N GLU A 196 57.51 -42.58 53.81
CA GLU A 196 57.07 -43.39 52.68
C GLU A 196 56.44 -42.54 51.57
N LEU A 197 55.73 -41.46 51.92
CA LEU A 197 55.21 -40.47 50.98
C LEU A 197 56.33 -39.70 50.26
N ASP A 198 57.32 -39.20 50.99
CA ASP A 198 58.45 -38.47 50.39
C ASP A 198 59.22 -39.35 49.40
N LYS A 199 59.35 -40.65 49.69
CA LYS A 199 59.98 -41.61 48.78
C LYS A 199 59.15 -41.79 47.50
N GLY A 200 57.84 -42.00 47.62
CA GLY A 200 56.95 -42.14 46.47
C GLY A 200 56.90 -40.88 45.60
N ALA A 201 56.85 -39.71 46.23
CA ALA A 201 56.86 -38.41 45.54
C ALA A 201 58.19 -38.17 44.79
N ALA A 202 59.33 -38.51 45.41
CA ALA A 202 60.65 -38.37 44.77
C ALA A 202 60.79 -39.28 43.54
N GLU A 203 60.23 -40.48 43.56
CA GLU A 203 60.25 -41.40 42.42
C GLU A 203 59.40 -40.88 41.25
N ILE A 204 58.21 -40.33 41.53
CA ILE A 204 57.36 -39.73 40.51
C ILE A 204 58.06 -38.53 39.84
N LEU A 205 58.71 -37.66 40.63
CA LEU A 205 59.45 -36.51 40.11
C LEU A 205 60.71 -36.91 39.33
N ARG A 206 61.35 -38.03 39.67
CA ARG A 206 62.50 -38.53 38.91
C ARG A 206 62.09 -39.07 37.53
N GLU A 207 60.94 -39.71 37.43
CA GLU A 207 60.40 -40.22 36.16
C GLU A 207 59.99 -39.07 35.22
N ASN A 208 59.42 -38.00 35.77
CA ASN A 208 59.18 -36.76 35.04
C ASN A 208 59.18 -35.56 36.01
N PRO A 209 60.17 -34.66 35.92
CA PRO A 209 60.29 -33.51 36.82
C PRO A 209 59.09 -32.55 36.78
N LEU A 210 58.36 -32.52 35.65
CA LEU A 210 57.21 -31.67 35.42
C LEU A 210 55.89 -32.40 35.70
N ARG A 211 55.92 -33.66 36.17
CA ARG A 211 54.75 -34.53 36.30
C ARG A 211 53.70 -33.95 37.24
N LEU A 212 54.14 -33.46 38.39
CA LEU A 212 53.29 -32.81 39.38
C LEU A 212 52.58 -31.59 38.78
N ALA A 213 53.31 -30.75 38.05
CA ALA A 213 52.73 -29.56 37.42
C ALA A 213 51.82 -29.89 36.23
N THR A 214 52.13 -30.92 35.43
CA THR A 214 51.29 -31.34 34.29
C THR A 214 50.01 -32.06 34.73
N MET A 215 50.05 -32.86 35.78
CA MET A 215 48.86 -33.50 36.35
C MET A 215 47.92 -32.47 37.00
N MET A 216 48.50 -31.50 37.71
CA MET A 216 47.75 -30.38 38.31
C MET A 216 47.19 -29.40 37.28
N ALA A 217 47.79 -29.33 36.09
CA ALA A 217 47.38 -28.46 34.99
C ALA A 217 46.27 -29.02 34.09
N GLY A 218 46.07 -30.35 34.09
CA GLY A 218 45.26 -31.01 33.07
C GLY A 218 45.82 -30.84 31.65
N PRO A 219 45.10 -31.34 30.62
CA PRO A 219 45.57 -31.31 29.23
C PRO A 219 45.88 -29.91 28.66
N ASN A 220 45.40 -28.84 29.32
CA ASN A 220 45.39 -27.50 28.76
C ASN A 220 46.16 -26.44 29.57
N LYS A 221 47.03 -26.77 30.54
CA LYS A 221 47.64 -25.70 31.37
C LYS A 221 49.12 -25.87 31.73
N GLY A 222 49.96 -26.27 30.77
CA GLY A 222 51.43 -26.16 30.87
C GLY A 222 51.98 -24.72 30.84
N GLN A 223 51.12 -23.71 31.03
CA GLN A 223 51.44 -22.28 30.83
C GLN A 223 52.19 -21.63 31.99
N THR A 224 52.18 -22.23 33.19
CA THR A 224 52.73 -21.60 34.41
C THR A 224 54.24 -21.42 34.39
N PHE A 225 54.98 -22.25 33.64
CA PHE A 225 56.45 -22.26 33.63
C PHE A 225 57.09 -21.11 32.82
N TYR A 226 56.33 -20.43 31.95
CA TYR A 226 56.89 -19.47 30.98
C TYR A 226 56.59 -18.01 31.31
N LEU A 227 56.12 -17.72 32.52
CA LEU A 227 55.78 -16.36 32.96
C LEU A 227 56.99 -15.55 33.46
N GLU A 228 58.20 -16.01 33.17
CA GLU A 228 59.43 -15.24 33.37
C GLU A 228 59.54 -14.12 32.31
N ASN A 229 60.21 -13.02 32.66
CA ASN A 229 60.49 -11.92 31.74
C ASN A 229 61.29 -12.41 30.52
N PRO A 230 61.14 -11.78 29.34
CA PRO A 230 61.96 -12.11 28.18
C PRO A 230 63.44 -12.03 28.52
N SER A 231 64.15 -13.12 28.24
CA SER A 231 65.61 -13.15 28.34
C SER A 231 66.20 -12.16 27.33
N GLU A 232 67.40 -11.62 27.61
CA GLU A 232 68.07 -10.69 26.68
C GLU A 232 68.25 -11.31 25.28
N GLN A 233 68.41 -12.63 25.21
CA GLN A 233 68.49 -13.39 23.95
C GLN A 233 67.17 -13.33 23.17
N GLU A 234 66.02 -13.46 23.84
CA GLU A 234 64.70 -13.34 23.22
C GLU A 234 64.42 -11.91 22.75
N ILE A 235 64.78 -10.90 23.56
CA ILE A 235 64.61 -9.48 23.19
C ILE A 235 65.41 -9.15 21.93
N THR A 236 66.65 -9.65 21.85
CA THR A 236 67.52 -9.45 20.68
C THR A 236 66.96 -10.15 19.46
N TYR A 237 66.51 -11.39 19.61
CA TYR A 237 65.93 -12.18 18.54
C TYR A 237 64.67 -11.54 17.94
N ILE A 238 63.78 -10.99 18.78
CA ILE A 238 62.57 -10.26 18.33
C ILE A 238 62.94 -9.09 17.41
N LYS A 239 63.99 -8.32 17.77
CA LYS A 239 64.42 -7.16 16.97
C LYS A 239 65.00 -7.54 15.62
N GLU A 240 65.69 -8.68 15.54
CA GLU A 240 66.42 -9.11 14.34
C GLU A 240 65.57 -9.91 13.35
N HIS A 241 64.53 -10.60 13.83
CA HIS A 241 63.79 -11.61 13.05
C HIS A 241 62.32 -11.25 12.83
N THR A 242 62.01 -9.95 12.76
CA THR A 242 60.66 -9.45 12.50
C THR A 242 60.63 -8.63 11.19
N PRO A 243 59.58 -8.71 10.35
CA PRO A 243 58.35 -9.49 10.55
C PRO A 243 58.52 -11.00 10.25
N VAL A 244 57.78 -11.82 11.00
CA VAL A 244 57.71 -13.28 10.81
C VAL A 244 56.57 -13.60 9.86
N HIS A 245 56.86 -14.32 8.78
CA HIS A 245 55.85 -14.78 7.84
C HIS A 245 55.15 -16.04 8.36
N VAL A 246 53.83 -15.97 8.47
CA VAL A 246 52.96 -17.08 8.87
C VAL A 246 52.22 -17.56 7.64
N LEU A 247 52.49 -18.79 7.23
CA LEU A 247 51.77 -19.43 6.15
C LEU A 247 50.49 -20.08 6.68
N GLU A 248 49.35 -19.66 6.14
CA GLU A 248 48.07 -20.26 6.45
C GLU A 248 47.45 -20.97 5.25
N ASN A 249 47.01 -22.22 5.47
CA ASN A 249 46.14 -22.92 4.54
C ASN A 249 44.74 -22.30 4.59
N SER A 250 44.40 -21.50 3.59
CA SER A 250 43.05 -20.98 3.39
C SER A 250 42.35 -21.73 2.27
N LEU A 251 41.11 -22.16 2.49
CA LEU A 251 40.31 -22.90 1.52
C LEU A 251 39.27 -21.96 0.90
N GLY A 252 39.52 -21.50 -0.33
CA GLY A 252 38.52 -20.91 -1.22
C GLY A 252 38.60 -19.39 -1.44
N ASP A 253 38.08 -18.94 -2.59
CA ASP A 253 38.24 -17.59 -3.15
C ASP A 253 37.45 -16.44 -2.47
N ASN A 254 36.61 -16.71 -1.46
CA ASN A 254 35.75 -15.68 -0.85
C ASN A 254 35.88 -15.61 0.68
N LEU A 255 37.02 -15.16 1.21
CA LEU A 255 37.26 -15.15 2.66
C LEU A 255 38.05 -13.94 3.20
N THR A 256 37.71 -12.72 2.78
CA THR A 256 38.31 -11.50 3.37
C THR A 256 38.07 -11.39 4.89
N GLU A 257 36.91 -11.83 5.38
CA GLU A 257 36.55 -11.72 6.80
C GLU A 257 37.08 -12.88 7.68
N MET A 258 37.26 -14.10 7.15
CA MET A 258 37.99 -15.15 7.90
C MET A 258 39.46 -14.83 8.03
N LEU A 259 40.07 -14.22 7.01
CA LEU A 259 41.41 -13.65 7.11
C LEU A 259 41.47 -12.60 8.22
N ASN A 260 40.43 -11.78 8.42
CA ASN A 260 40.38 -10.81 9.51
C ASN A 260 40.41 -11.45 10.90
N VAL A 261 39.60 -12.49 11.15
CA VAL A 261 39.58 -13.17 12.48
C VAL A 261 40.94 -13.77 12.82
N LYS A 262 41.65 -14.32 11.82
CA LYS A 262 42.98 -14.91 12.02
C LYS A 262 44.10 -13.87 12.06
N ASN A 263 43.97 -12.78 11.31
CA ASN A 263 44.84 -11.61 11.45
C ASN A 263 44.70 -10.99 12.85
N ASP A 264 43.50 -10.93 13.42
CA ASP A 264 43.29 -10.41 14.76
C ASP A 264 43.88 -11.33 15.83
N PHE A 265 43.87 -12.65 15.60
CA PHE A 265 44.62 -13.59 16.40
C PHE A 265 46.13 -13.27 16.41
N TRP A 266 46.76 -13.15 15.24
CA TRP A 266 48.19 -12.86 15.13
C TRP A 266 48.58 -11.45 15.60
N LYS A 267 47.71 -10.44 15.43
CA LYS A 267 47.88 -9.12 16.06
C LYS A 267 47.90 -9.21 17.58
N LYS A 268 47.06 -10.07 18.17
CA LYS A 268 47.05 -10.26 19.62
C LYS A 268 48.33 -10.94 20.09
N VAL A 269 48.79 -11.98 19.38
CA VAL A 269 50.08 -12.61 19.66
C VAL A 269 51.21 -11.59 19.54
N ALA A 270 51.22 -10.75 18.49
CA ALA A 270 52.19 -9.68 18.31
C ALA A 270 52.25 -8.71 19.50
N SER A 271 51.08 -8.31 20.01
CA SER A 271 51.00 -7.40 21.16
C SER A 271 51.59 -7.98 22.45
N ILE A 272 51.73 -9.30 22.54
CA ILE A 272 52.25 -10.00 23.71
C ILE A 272 53.71 -10.42 23.50
N SER A 273 54.04 -10.96 22.33
CA SER A 273 55.40 -11.43 22.01
C SER A 273 56.36 -10.29 21.67
N GLY A 274 55.83 -9.16 21.20
CA GLY A 274 56.62 -8.07 20.61
C GLY A 274 57.07 -8.33 19.17
N MET A 275 56.71 -9.48 18.57
CA MET A 275 57.02 -9.81 17.18
C MET A 275 55.94 -9.27 16.24
N GLU A 276 56.33 -8.71 15.11
CA GLU A 276 55.45 -8.46 13.98
C GLU A 276 55.26 -9.75 13.17
N PHE A 277 54.01 -10.02 12.77
CA PHE A 277 53.65 -11.17 11.95
C PHE A 277 52.97 -10.71 10.65
N VAL A 278 53.33 -11.34 9.54
CA VAL A 278 52.68 -11.17 8.24
C VAL A 278 52.01 -12.49 7.88
N VAL A 279 50.69 -12.48 7.69
CA VAL A 279 49.93 -13.69 7.36
C VAL A 279 49.83 -13.82 5.85
N ASP A 280 50.48 -14.84 5.30
CA ASP A 280 50.46 -15.17 3.88
C ASP A 280 49.43 -16.28 3.61
N SER A 281 48.49 -16.01 2.71
CA SER A 281 47.53 -17.02 2.24
C SER A 281 48.04 -17.72 0.98
N VAL A 282 48.16 -19.03 1.01
CA VAL A 282 48.49 -19.82 -0.19
C VAL A 282 47.20 -20.33 -0.84
N LYS A 283 46.99 -20.05 -2.14
CA LYS A 283 45.94 -20.71 -2.92
C LYS A 283 46.34 -22.18 -3.14
N LYS A 284 45.44 -23.09 -2.80
CA LYS A 284 45.65 -24.54 -2.98
C LYS A 284 45.91 -24.86 -4.46
N PRO A 285 46.92 -25.66 -4.84
CA PRO A 285 47.00 -26.25 -6.17
C PRO A 285 45.90 -27.31 -6.32
N ASP A 286 45.22 -27.35 -7.46
CA ASP A 286 44.03 -28.16 -7.68
C ASP A 286 44.26 -29.69 -7.68
N ASN A 287 45.50 -30.20 -7.62
CA ASN A 287 45.74 -31.63 -7.85
C ASN A 287 47.04 -32.24 -7.28
N THR A 288 47.62 -31.68 -6.21
CA THR A 288 48.70 -32.40 -5.51
C THR A 288 48.13 -33.20 -4.35
N GLU A 289 48.38 -34.51 -4.36
CA GLU A 289 48.43 -35.33 -3.14
C GLU A 289 49.08 -34.49 -2.04
N PHE A 290 48.46 -34.47 -0.85
CA PHE A 290 49.00 -33.83 0.34
C PHE A 290 50.53 -33.91 0.31
N LEU A 291 51.26 -32.79 0.42
CA LEU A 291 52.66 -32.85 0.83
C LEU A 291 52.67 -33.81 2.03
N PRO A 292 53.31 -35.00 1.98
CA PRO A 292 53.07 -36.10 2.94
C PRO A 292 53.68 -35.81 4.30
N GLY A 293 53.40 -34.65 4.87
CA GLY A 293 54.25 -34.07 5.87
C GLY A 293 53.58 -33.11 6.84
N ILE A 294 52.94 -32.04 6.40
CA ILE A 294 52.34 -31.08 7.35
C ILE A 294 51.08 -31.66 8.04
N SER A 295 50.76 -32.93 7.74
CA SER A 295 49.63 -33.67 8.28
C SER A 295 50.04 -34.77 9.28
N GLU A 296 51.23 -34.75 9.86
CA GLU A 296 51.44 -35.52 11.08
C GLU A 296 50.82 -34.72 12.24
N VAL A 297 49.85 -35.34 12.88
CA VAL A 297 49.37 -34.96 14.21
C VAL A 297 50.58 -34.83 15.12
N PRO A 298 50.57 -33.95 16.14
CA PRO A 298 51.59 -34.05 17.17
C PRO A 298 51.49 -35.45 17.75
N GLN A 299 52.47 -36.32 17.47
CA GLN A 299 52.70 -37.46 18.36
C GLN A 299 52.72 -36.91 19.79
N PRO A 300 52.33 -37.70 20.79
CA PRO A 300 52.35 -37.26 22.19
C PRO A 300 53.79 -37.19 22.72
N VAL A 301 54.72 -36.59 21.99
CA VAL A 301 56.05 -36.14 22.40
C VAL A 301 56.48 -35.05 21.42
N MET A 302 56.89 -33.88 21.92
CA MET A 302 57.61 -32.87 21.15
C MET A 302 58.81 -33.51 20.43
N GLN A 303 58.71 -33.82 19.14
CA GLN A 303 59.88 -34.27 18.35
C GLN A 303 59.97 -33.62 16.99
N ASP A 304 61.22 -33.34 16.61
CA ASP A 304 61.67 -32.73 15.36
C ASP A 304 61.21 -33.58 14.16
N SER A 305 60.51 -32.99 13.19
CA SER A 305 60.12 -33.67 11.94
C SER A 305 60.98 -33.17 10.77
N LYS A 306 61.38 -34.07 9.88
CA LYS A 306 62.22 -33.78 8.71
C LYS A 306 61.41 -34.01 7.44
N GLN A 307 60.95 -32.94 6.80
CA GLN A 307 60.05 -33.03 5.65
C GLN A 307 60.50 -32.12 4.53
N GLY A 308 60.56 -32.68 3.31
CA GLY A 308 61.01 -31.94 2.12
C GLY A 308 62.45 -31.39 2.24
N GLY A 309 63.26 -31.87 3.18
CA GLY A 309 64.60 -31.36 3.46
C GLY A 309 64.69 -30.28 4.55
N MET A 310 63.57 -29.74 5.04
CA MET A 310 63.52 -28.78 6.16
C MET A 310 63.33 -29.49 7.51
N LEU A 311 64.01 -29.00 8.54
CA LEU A 311 63.80 -29.42 9.94
C LEU A 311 62.73 -28.50 10.55
N LEU A 312 61.63 -29.07 11.02
CA LEU A 312 60.53 -28.34 11.65
C LEU A 312 60.44 -28.69 13.14
N ARG A 313 60.08 -27.70 13.95
CA ARG A 313 59.74 -27.89 15.37
C ARG A 313 58.37 -27.32 15.69
N CYS A 314 57.65 -27.96 16.60
CA CYS A 314 56.34 -27.52 17.02
C CYS A 314 56.40 -26.72 18.32
N THR A 315 55.48 -25.77 18.46
CA THR A 315 55.14 -25.15 19.74
C THR A 315 54.47 -26.17 20.66
N ASN A 316 54.35 -25.83 21.94
CA ASN A 316 53.43 -26.53 22.81
C ASN A 316 51.99 -26.36 22.28
N PRO A 317 51.09 -27.31 22.59
CA PRO A 317 49.67 -27.12 22.33
C PRO A 317 49.19 -25.82 22.99
N PHE A 318 48.54 -24.97 22.22
CA PHE A 318 48.04 -23.68 22.70
C PHE A 318 46.52 -23.56 22.63
N TYR A 319 45.85 -24.48 21.93
CA TYR A 319 44.40 -24.69 21.97
C TYR A 319 44.07 -26.10 21.46
N SER A 320 42.80 -26.49 21.56
CA SER A 320 42.31 -27.75 21.05
C SER A 320 41.09 -27.57 20.15
N VAL A 321 40.97 -28.39 19.11
CA VAL A 321 39.77 -28.48 18.27
C VAL A 321 38.92 -29.67 18.73
N ASN A 322 37.66 -29.39 19.06
CA ASN A 322 36.68 -30.43 19.38
C ASN A 322 36.07 -30.99 18.10
N ALA A 323 36.61 -32.11 17.62
CA ALA A 323 36.07 -32.86 16.50
C ALA A 323 35.11 -33.96 17.00
N VAL A 324 34.01 -34.16 16.29
CA VAL A 324 33.03 -35.20 16.57
C VAL A 324 33.04 -36.20 15.44
N LEU A 325 33.28 -37.45 15.77
CA LEU A 325 32.91 -38.57 14.91
C LEU A 325 31.45 -38.92 15.21
N ILE A 326 30.57 -38.77 14.22
CA ILE A 326 29.17 -39.18 14.31
C ILE A 326 28.89 -40.29 13.31
N CYS A 327 28.29 -41.38 13.80
CA CYS A 327 27.99 -42.55 12.98
C CYS A 327 26.66 -42.39 12.23
N ALA A 328 26.55 -43.04 11.08
CA ALA A 328 25.28 -43.21 10.38
C ALA A 328 24.35 -44.15 11.19
N PRO A 329 23.03 -44.08 10.97
CA PRO A 329 22.09 -45.01 11.61
C PRO A 329 22.48 -46.48 11.38
N GLY A 330 22.65 -47.23 12.46
CA GLY A 330 23.02 -48.64 12.42
C GLY A 330 24.52 -48.92 12.54
N HIS A 331 25.37 -47.89 12.61
CA HIS A 331 26.81 -48.01 12.87
C HIS A 331 27.15 -47.57 14.29
N THR A 332 28.18 -48.18 14.87
CA THR A 332 28.69 -47.87 16.23
C THR A 332 30.10 -47.30 16.19
N ILE A 333 30.50 -46.54 17.21
CA ILE A 333 31.86 -45.99 17.30
C ILE A 333 32.90 -47.13 17.40
N GLU A 334 32.54 -48.24 18.05
CA GLU A 334 33.39 -49.43 18.22
C GLU A 334 33.77 -50.09 16.89
N GLU A 335 32.92 -50.02 15.86
CA GLU A 335 33.24 -50.51 14.51
C GLU A 335 34.44 -49.81 13.88
N PHE A 336 34.69 -48.55 14.27
CA PHE A 336 35.80 -47.76 13.74
C PHE A 336 37.08 -47.94 14.57
N THR A 337 36.97 -48.22 15.88
CA THR A 337 38.12 -48.37 16.80
C THR A 337 38.61 -49.81 16.93
N THR A 338 37.78 -50.81 16.62
CA THR A 338 38.04 -52.23 16.94
C THR A 338 38.44 -53.06 15.72
N SER A 339 39.69 -52.98 15.24
CA SER A 339 40.40 -54.16 14.68
C SER A 339 41.93 -54.00 14.49
N LEU A 340 42.67 -53.54 15.50
CA LEU A 340 44.13 -53.76 15.52
C LEU A 340 44.52 -55.21 15.91
N GLN A 341 43.58 -56.02 16.45
CA GLN A 341 43.85 -57.39 16.89
C GLN A 341 43.22 -58.52 16.03
N ARG A 342 42.46 -58.23 14.97
CA ARG A 342 41.93 -59.27 14.06
C ARG A 342 42.41 -59.05 12.62
N LYS A 343 43.67 -59.44 12.37
CA LYS A 343 44.15 -59.70 11.01
C LYS A 343 43.48 -60.98 10.48
N GLN A 344 42.40 -60.86 9.70
CA GLN A 344 42.08 -61.69 8.51
C GLN A 344 40.64 -61.42 8.02
N GLY A 345 40.50 -60.98 6.77
CA GLY A 345 39.31 -61.27 5.95
C GLY A 345 38.14 -60.27 5.93
N VAL A 346 38.23 -59.07 6.50
CA VAL A 346 37.16 -58.07 6.41
C VAL A 346 37.56 -56.93 5.48
N ASN A 347 36.81 -56.77 4.39
CA ASN A 347 36.95 -55.66 3.44
C ASN A 347 36.50 -54.37 4.14
N THR A 348 37.44 -53.50 4.53
CA THR A 348 37.23 -52.49 5.59
C THR A 348 37.45 -51.04 5.16
N GLU A 349 37.42 -50.70 3.88
CA GLU A 349 37.40 -49.28 3.49
C GLU A 349 36.01 -48.68 3.70
N GLN A 350 35.82 -48.05 4.86
CA GLN A 350 34.62 -47.31 5.19
C GLN A 350 34.71 -45.87 4.69
N ALA A 351 33.65 -45.34 4.08
CA ALA A 351 33.61 -43.94 3.63
C ALA A 351 33.20 -43.01 4.78
N ILE A 352 34.08 -42.09 5.17
CA ILE A 352 33.84 -41.07 6.19
C ILE A 352 33.76 -39.70 5.53
N ALA A 353 32.64 -39.01 5.72
CA ALA A 353 32.46 -37.66 5.22
C ALA A 353 33.20 -36.64 6.10
N VAL A 354 34.06 -35.83 5.49
CA VAL A 354 34.84 -34.80 6.18
C VAL A 354 34.62 -33.46 5.48
N PRO A 355 34.22 -32.40 6.19
CA PRO A 355 34.05 -31.10 5.56
C PRO A 355 35.43 -30.55 5.19
N GLN A 356 35.48 -29.77 4.11
CA GLN A 356 36.73 -29.31 3.50
C GLN A 356 37.60 -28.52 4.50
N ASP A 357 36.99 -27.78 5.42
CA ASP A 357 37.63 -26.99 6.48
C ASP A 357 38.21 -27.81 7.63
N MET A 358 37.92 -29.11 7.73
CA MET A 358 38.43 -30.02 8.77
C MET A 358 39.40 -31.09 8.22
N LEU A 359 40.00 -30.84 7.04
CA LEU A 359 40.96 -31.76 6.45
C LEU A 359 42.21 -32.00 7.32
N ASN A 360 42.62 -31.00 8.11
CA ASN A 360 43.79 -31.06 8.98
C ASN A 360 43.63 -32.06 10.14
N VAL A 361 42.41 -32.42 10.53
CA VAL A 361 42.19 -33.39 11.61
C VAL A 361 42.16 -34.84 11.12
N VAL A 362 42.01 -35.09 9.82
CA VAL A 362 41.92 -36.45 9.24
C VAL A 362 43.06 -37.39 9.68
N PRO A 363 44.34 -36.95 9.71
CA PRO A 363 45.42 -37.82 10.15
C PRO A 363 45.30 -38.28 11.61
N PHE A 364 44.74 -37.44 12.50
CA PHE A 364 44.50 -37.80 13.91
C PHE A 364 43.62 -39.04 14.03
N PHE A 365 42.62 -39.11 13.16
CA PHE A 365 41.70 -40.23 13.07
C PHE A 365 42.35 -41.42 12.34
N ARG A 366 43.18 -41.21 11.30
CA ARG A 366 43.85 -42.34 10.62
C ARG A 366 44.79 -43.14 11.51
N GLU A 367 45.41 -42.52 12.52
CA GLU A 367 46.27 -43.24 13.48
C GLU A 367 45.50 -44.03 14.54
N ARG A 368 44.25 -43.62 14.83
CA ARG A 368 43.44 -44.14 15.94
C ARG A 368 42.33 -45.10 15.49
N PHE A 369 41.98 -45.07 14.22
CA PHE A 369 40.88 -45.82 13.64
C PHE A 369 41.35 -46.69 12.46
N LEU A 370 40.50 -47.61 12.02
CA LEU A 370 40.77 -48.45 10.85
C LEU A 370 40.94 -47.61 9.56
N PRO A 371 41.67 -48.11 8.55
CA PRO A 371 41.81 -47.42 7.27
C PRO A 371 40.43 -47.04 6.69
N PHE A 372 40.24 -45.77 6.34
CA PHE A 372 38.97 -45.25 5.84
C PHE A 372 39.17 -44.32 4.63
N ASP A 373 38.18 -44.32 3.73
CA ASP A 373 38.08 -43.39 2.61
C ASP A 373 37.51 -42.04 3.09
N ALA A 374 38.32 -40.99 3.03
CA ALA A 374 37.92 -39.65 3.50
C ALA A 374 37.26 -38.86 2.35
N ARG A 375 35.92 -38.76 2.36
CA ARG A 375 35.16 -38.03 1.35
C ARG A 375 35.02 -36.57 1.71
N ILE A 376 35.69 -35.72 0.95
CA ILE A 376 35.75 -34.27 1.18
C ILE A 376 34.45 -33.63 0.71
N MET A 377 33.76 -32.91 1.60
CA MET A 377 32.49 -32.24 1.33
C MET A 377 32.63 -30.72 1.49
N GLY A 378 31.88 -29.95 0.71
CA GLY A 378 31.94 -28.48 0.78
C GLY A 378 31.36 -27.87 2.08
N SER A 379 30.66 -28.63 2.93
CA SER A 379 30.13 -28.12 4.21
C SER A 379 29.77 -29.24 5.19
N VAL A 380 29.70 -28.92 6.48
CA VAL A 380 29.19 -29.81 7.54
C VAL A 380 27.77 -30.30 7.23
N GLU A 381 26.87 -29.45 6.72
CA GLU A 381 25.52 -29.88 6.35
C GLU A 381 25.49 -30.83 5.14
N ALA A 382 26.47 -30.74 4.24
CA ALA A 382 26.63 -31.71 3.16
C ALA A 382 27.11 -33.06 3.71
N CYS A 383 28.09 -33.06 4.64
CA CYS A 383 28.51 -34.27 5.35
C CYS A 383 27.31 -34.96 6.05
N LEU A 384 26.51 -34.19 6.79
CA LEU A 384 25.35 -34.72 7.52
C LEU A 384 24.22 -35.18 6.59
N ARG A 385 24.05 -34.56 5.41
CA ARG A 385 23.10 -35.06 4.39
C ARG A 385 23.55 -36.39 3.81
N GLU A 386 24.83 -36.49 3.45
CA GLU A 386 25.39 -37.73 2.91
C GLU A 386 25.35 -38.85 3.97
N LEU A 387 25.66 -38.53 5.22
CA LEU A 387 25.53 -39.42 6.37
C LEU A 387 24.09 -39.89 6.59
N ALA A 388 23.12 -38.97 6.60
CA ALA A 388 21.70 -39.30 6.74
C ALA A 388 21.16 -40.12 5.55
N SER A 389 21.75 -39.99 4.37
CA SER A 389 21.41 -40.78 3.19
C SER A 389 22.04 -42.18 3.17
N GLY A 390 22.92 -42.50 4.13
CA GLY A 390 23.59 -43.80 4.23
C GLY A 390 24.75 -44.02 3.25
N LYS A 391 25.18 -42.98 2.53
CA LYS A 391 26.28 -43.06 1.56
C LYS A 391 27.67 -43.05 2.19
N CYS A 392 27.76 -42.63 3.45
CA CYS A 392 28.95 -42.66 4.30
C CYS A 392 28.57 -43.34 5.62
N SER A 393 29.49 -44.07 6.24
CA SER A 393 29.24 -44.78 7.51
C SER A 393 29.47 -43.89 8.73
N ALA A 394 30.29 -42.85 8.59
CA ALA A 394 30.47 -41.81 9.61
C ALA A 394 30.77 -40.45 8.99
N ALA A 395 30.70 -39.40 9.80
CA ALA A 395 31.19 -38.07 9.47
C ALA A 395 32.04 -37.52 10.61
N ILE A 396 33.13 -36.83 10.26
CA ILE A 396 33.95 -36.06 11.20
C ILE A 396 33.57 -34.59 11.04
N VAL A 397 33.01 -33.98 12.08
CA VAL A 397 32.49 -32.59 12.03
C VAL A 397 32.84 -31.83 13.31
N ASN A 398 32.76 -30.50 13.28
CA ASN A 398 33.01 -29.67 14.46
C ASN A 398 31.90 -29.86 15.52
N HIS A 399 32.27 -30.07 16.78
CA HIS A 399 31.34 -30.32 17.89
C HIS A 399 30.32 -29.19 18.07
N THR A 400 30.81 -27.95 18.21
CA THR A 400 29.96 -26.78 18.47
C THR A 400 28.96 -26.58 17.33
N TYR A 401 29.40 -26.74 16.09
CA TYR A 401 28.53 -26.54 14.94
C TYR A 401 27.46 -27.65 14.81
N LEU A 402 27.84 -28.91 15.06
CA LEU A 402 26.90 -30.03 15.08
C LEU A 402 25.81 -29.84 16.15
N ASP A 403 26.20 -29.51 17.38
CA ASP A 403 25.27 -29.26 18.49
C ASP A 403 24.32 -28.11 18.18
N HIS A 404 24.81 -27.05 17.53
CA HIS A 404 23.98 -25.95 17.10
C HIS A 404 22.94 -26.36 16.05
N LEU A 405 23.34 -27.14 15.02
CA LEU A 405 22.42 -27.68 14.02
C LEU A 405 21.34 -28.57 14.64
N PHE A 406 21.71 -29.37 15.64
CA PHE A 406 20.78 -30.21 16.39
C PHE A 406 19.81 -29.41 17.26
N LYS A 407 20.28 -28.36 17.96
CA LYS A 407 19.42 -27.43 18.72
C LYS A 407 18.40 -26.72 17.84
N MET A 408 18.74 -26.42 16.58
CA MET A 408 17.81 -25.88 15.59
C MET A 408 16.82 -26.91 15.02
N GLY A 409 16.84 -28.16 15.51
CA GLY A 409 15.95 -29.22 15.07
C GLY A 409 16.26 -29.75 13.66
N ARG A 410 17.44 -29.50 13.11
CA ARG A 410 17.89 -30.06 11.83
C ARG A 410 18.50 -31.45 12.04
N PHE A 411 18.44 -32.28 10.99
CA PHE A 411 18.95 -33.66 10.99
C PHE A 411 18.48 -34.50 12.19
N LYS A 412 17.17 -34.42 12.54
CA LYS A 412 16.58 -35.11 13.71
C LYS A 412 16.90 -36.61 13.78
N SER A 413 17.02 -37.27 12.62
CA SER A 413 17.39 -38.69 12.53
C SER A 413 18.81 -38.99 13.03
N LEU A 414 19.72 -38.01 12.95
CA LEU A 414 21.11 -38.13 13.38
C LEU A 414 21.32 -37.75 14.87
N GLN A 415 20.37 -37.05 15.49
CA GLN A 415 20.49 -36.58 16.89
C GLN A 415 20.59 -37.73 17.91
N LYS A 416 20.04 -38.89 17.56
CA LYS A 416 20.04 -40.09 18.40
C LYS A 416 21.21 -41.03 18.13
N GLN A 417 22.10 -40.68 17.19
CA GLN A 417 23.22 -41.54 16.81
C GLN A 417 24.37 -41.43 17.81
N GLN A 418 25.17 -42.49 17.89
CA GLN A 418 26.38 -42.48 18.70
C GLN A 418 27.37 -41.43 18.17
N ARG A 419 28.00 -40.73 19.11
CA ARG A 419 29.01 -39.73 18.82
C ARG A 419 30.14 -39.83 19.82
N ALA A 420 31.36 -39.64 19.34
CA ALA A 420 32.53 -39.52 20.18
C ALA A 420 33.18 -38.16 19.91
N VAL A 421 33.44 -37.43 21.00
CA VAL A 421 34.09 -36.12 20.96
C VAL A 421 35.58 -36.34 21.20
N TYR A 422 36.40 -35.84 20.29
CA TYR A 422 37.84 -35.89 20.37
C TYR A 422 38.38 -34.47 20.46
N GLU A 423 39.08 -34.20 21.56
CA GLU A 423 39.83 -32.97 21.75
C GLU A 423 41.20 -33.13 21.07
N ILE A 424 41.43 -32.39 20.00
CA ILE A 424 42.64 -32.50 19.18
C ILE A 424 43.54 -31.31 19.50
N PRO A 425 44.69 -31.52 20.15
CA PRO A 425 45.61 -30.43 20.49
C PRO A 425 46.22 -29.85 19.21
N MET A 426 46.26 -28.53 19.14
CA MET A 426 46.77 -27.80 17.99
C MET A 426 48.07 -27.09 18.34
N CYS A 427 49.06 -27.28 17.47
CA CYS A 427 50.39 -26.67 17.56
C CYS A 427 50.70 -25.89 16.28
N ILE A 428 51.68 -24.99 16.36
CA ILE A 428 52.25 -24.31 15.19
C ILE A 428 53.62 -24.90 14.91
N TYR A 429 53.88 -25.23 13.65
CA TYR A 429 55.21 -25.60 13.18
C TYR A 429 56.02 -24.34 12.84
N VAL A 430 57.26 -24.33 13.30
CA VAL A 430 58.24 -23.28 13.07
C VAL A 430 59.43 -23.90 12.35
N SER A 431 59.88 -23.26 11.28
CA SER A 431 61.13 -23.63 10.60
C SER A 431 62.31 -23.37 11.52
N LEU A 432 63.20 -24.35 11.66
CA LEU A 432 64.36 -24.22 12.54
C LEU A 432 65.42 -23.28 11.98
N ASP A 433 65.59 -22.13 12.61
CA ASP A 433 66.87 -21.40 12.69
C ASP A 433 67.42 -21.53 14.12
N ARG A 434 68.72 -21.80 14.29
CA ARG A 434 69.29 -21.90 15.64
C ARG A 434 69.46 -20.50 16.26
N PRO A 435 69.19 -20.32 17.57
CA PRO A 435 68.60 -21.27 18.53
C PRO A 435 67.06 -21.17 18.59
N ASN A 436 66.40 -22.13 19.27
CA ASN A 436 64.93 -22.30 19.49
C ASN A 436 64.18 -21.12 20.15
N ILE A 437 64.71 -19.92 20.05
CA ILE A 437 64.26 -18.70 20.68
C ILE A 437 62.85 -18.34 20.20
N MET A 438 62.54 -18.54 18.90
CA MET A 438 61.20 -18.31 18.34
C MET A 438 60.11 -19.14 19.06
N ILE A 439 60.37 -20.43 19.29
CA ILE A 439 59.41 -21.32 19.95
C ILE A 439 59.22 -20.93 21.41
N SER A 440 60.30 -20.54 22.09
CA SER A 440 60.24 -20.00 23.47
C SER A 440 59.35 -18.77 23.53
N ILE A 441 59.54 -17.82 22.60
CA ILE A 441 58.78 -16.57 22.54
C ILE A 441 57.30 -16.84 22.24
N LEU A 442 57.00 -17.72 21.28
CA LEU A 442 55.63 -18.10 20.93
C LEU A 442 54.94 -18.85 22.07
N ASN A 443 55.60 -19.82 22.71
CA ASN A 443 55.06 -20.54 23.85
C ASN A 443 54.74 -19.61 25.03
N ARG A 444 55.63 -18.64 25.33
CA ARG A 444 55.35 -17.61 26.33
C ARG A 444 54.17 -16.72 25.92
N ALA A 445 54.12 -16.29 24.66
CA ALA A 445 53.05 -15.44 24.18
C ALA A 445 51.69 -16.13 24.26
N PHE A 446 51.62 -17.41 23.87
CA PHE A 446 50.43 -18.23 24.00
C PHE A 446 50.05 -18.48 25.46
N ALA A 447 51.03 -18.62 26.36
CA ALA A 447 50.80 -18.76 27.79
C ALA A 447 50.15 -17.53 28.45
N GLN A 448 50.25 -16.36 27.83
CA GLN A 448 49.64 -15.12 28.30
C GLN A 448 48.28 -14.82 27.63
N LEU A 449 47.83 -15.66 26.69
CA LEU A 449 46.51 -15.52 26.09
C LEU A 449 45.43 -16.03 27.04
N PRO A 450 44.27 -15.35 27.14
CA PRO A 450 43.15 -15.85 27.94
C PRO A 450 42.71 -17.23 27.48
N TYR A 451 42.37 -18.10 28.43
CA TYR A 451 42.04 -19.52 28.18
C TYR A 451 40.98 -19.71 27.07
N ASN A 452 39.89 -18.93 27.11
CA ASN A 452 38.79 -19.04 26.16
C ASN A 452 39.00 -18.21 24.87
N TYR A 453 40.15 -17.55 24.69
CA TYR A 453 40.39 -16.66 23.55
C TYR A 453 40.29 -17.40 22.22
N TYR A 454 40.94 -18.56 22.10
CA TYR A 454 40.89 -19.37 20.88
C TYR A 454 39.56 -20.06 20.66
N ASN A 455 38.95 -20.60 21.72
CA ASN A 455 37.65 -21.22 21.62
C ASN A 455 36.61 -20.22 21.13
N ARG A 456 36.65 -18.97 21.61
CA ARG A 456 35.81 -17.87 21.11
C ARG A 456 36.10 -17.53 19.64
N LEU A 457 37.37 -17.46 19.23
CA LEU A 457 37.73 -17.20 17.83
C LEU A 457 37.28 -18.35 16.91
N SER A 458 37.40 -19.61 17.34
CA SER A 458 36.96 -20.78 16.60
C SER A 458 35.43 -20.85 16.49
N ASP A 459 34.72 -20.57 17.58
CA ASP A 459 33.25 -20.47 17.58
C ASP A 459 32.77 -19.31 16.70
N GLN A 460 33.46 -18.16 16.73
CA GLN A 460 33.18 -17.04 15.84
C GLN A 460 33.39 -17.40 14.37
N GLN A 461 34.46 -18.14 14.03
CA GLN A 461 34.68 -18.64 12.65
C GLN A 461 33.55 -19.56 12.20
N ALA A 462 33.10 -20.49 13.06
CA ALA A 462 31.99 -21.40 12.75
C ALA A 462 30.65 -20.66 12.60
N LEU A 463 30.38 -19.66 13.45
CA LEU A 463 29.18 -18.81 13.39
C LEU A 463 29.20 -17.86 12.18
N PHE A 464 30.37 -17.42 11.74
CA PHE A 464 30.52 -16.53 10.59
C PHE A 464 30.26 -17.26 9.27
N ALA A 465 30.81 -18.46 9.12
CA ALA A 465 30.52 -19.35 7.98
C ALA A 465 29.01 -19.64 7.86
N ARG A 466 28.31 -19.75 9.00
CA ARG A 466 26.83 -19.84 9.07
C ARG A 466 26.13 -18.61 8.50
N ASP A 467 26.55 -17.40 8.87
CA ASP A 467 25.86 -16.17 8.45
C ASP A 467 26.00 -15.93 6.94
N MET A 468 27.21 -16.12 6.39
CA MET A 468 27.50 -15.95 4.97
C MET A 468 26.64 -16.84 4.07
N LEU A 469 26.56 -18.15 4.38
CA LEU A 469 25.74 -19.10 3.62
C LEU A 469 24.24 -18.82 3.76
N SER A 470 23.81 -18.36 4.94
CA SER A 470 22.41 -18.00 5.20
C SER A 470 21.98 -16.75 4.43
N ARG A 471 22.84 -15.72 4.37
CA ARG A 471 22.62 -14.49 3.60
C ARG A 471 22.52 -14.78 2.10
N GLN A 472 23.39 -15.63 1.57
CA GLN A 472 23.35 -16.02 0.16
C GLN A 472 22.04 -16.74 -0.19
N ARG A 473 21.61 -17.70 0.65
CA ARG A 473 20.34 -18.41 0.46
C ARG A 473 19.12 -17.48 0.57
N ASN A 474 19.09 -16.61 1.58
CA ASN A 474 17.98 -15.68 1.79
C ASN A 474 17.88 -14.66 0.66
N ARG A 475 19.02 -14.19 0.12
CA ARG A 475 19.04 -13.28 -1.04
C ARG A 475 18.44 -13.96 -2.27
N SER A 476 18.78 -15.22 -2.53
CA SER A 476 18.19 -15.97 -3.66
C SER A 476 16.68 -16.18 -3.48
N ILE A 477 16.22 -16.55 -2.29
CA ILE A 477 14.78 -16.71 -2.01
C ILE A 477 14.03 -15.39 -2.18
N MET A 478 14.59 -14.28 -1.70
CA MET A 478 13.98 -12.95 -1.82
C MET A 478 13.84 -12.52 -3.29
N ILE A 479 14.88 -12.72 -4.11
CA ILE A 479 14.84 -12.41 -5.54
C ILE A 479 13.79 -13.26 -6.26
N SER A 480 13.76 -14.56 -6.02
CA SER A 480 12.76 -15.46 -6.60
C SER A 480 11.34 -15.10 -6.18
N SER A 481 11.14 -14.72 -4.91
CA SER A 481 9.83 -14.31 -4.38
C SER A 481 9.36 -13.00 -5.01
N LEU A 482 10.26 -12.00 -5.17
CA LEU A 482 9.95 -10.72 -5.80
C LEU A 482 9.59 -10.89 -7.28
N ALA A 483 10.33 -11.75 -8.00
CA ALA A 483 10.02 -12.09 -9.39
C ALA A 483 8.65 -12.77 -9.52
N GLY A 484 8.32 -13.69 -8.61
CA GLY A 484 7.01 -14.34 -8.56
C GLY A 484 5.86 -13.35 -8.29
N ILE A 485 6.04 -12.43 -7.34
CA ILE A 485 5.07 -11.37 -7.05
C ILE A 485 4.89 -10.45 -8.26
N LEU A 486 5.97 -10.05 -8.93
CA LEU A 486 5.90 -9.22 -10.13
C LEU A 486 5.15 -9.92 -11.28
N ALA A 487 5.42 -11.21 -11.50
CA ALA A 487 4.72 -11.99 -12.51
C ALA A 487 3.21 -12.09 -12.21
N LEU A 488 2.84 -12.38 -10.96
CA LEU A 488 1.44 -12.36 -10.51
C LEU A 488 0.80 -10.99 -10.69
N PHE A 489 1.50 -9.91 -10.36
CA PHE A 489 1.01 -8.55 -10.56
C PHE A 489 0.74 -8.26 -12.04
N VAL A 490 1.65 -8.62 -12.94
CA VAL A 490 1.47 -8.44 -14.40
C VAL A 490 0.27 -9.24 -14.92
N ILE A 491 0.10 -10.49 -14.48
CA ILE A 491 -1.06 -11.32 -14.84
C ILE A 491 -2.37 -10.68 -14.34
N CYS A 492 -2.39 -10.22 -13.08
CA CYS A 492 -3.55 -9.52 -12.53
C CYS A 492 -3.89 -8.25 -13.31
N VAL A 493 -2.88 -7.44 -13.67
CA VAL A 493 -3.08 -6.23 -14.48
C VAL A 493 -3.64 -6.59 -15.87
N LEU A 494 -3.09 -7.61 -16.53
CA LEU A 494 -3.60 -8.09 -17.83
C LEU A 494 -5.06 -8.54 -17.74
N LEU A 495 -5.42 -9.32 -16.71
CA LEU A 495 -6.80 -9.75 -16.49
C LEU A 495 -7.74 -8.56 -16.22
N ILE A 496 -7.30 -7.57 -15.45
CA ILE A 496 -8.05 -6.33 -15.21
C ILE A 496 -8.26 -5.56 -16.52
N VAL A 497 -7.21 -5.43 -17.33
CA VAL A 497 -7.28 -4.75 -18.64
C VAL A 497 -8.23 -5.47 -19.59
N VAL A 498 -8.14 -6.79 -19.71
CA VAL A 498 -9.05 -7.59 -20.55
C VAL A 498 -10.49 -7.47 -20.06
N TYR A 499 -10.71 -7.56 -18.74
CA TYR A 499 -12.02 -7.35 -18.14
C TYR A 499 -12.56 -5.94 -18.42
N HIS A 500 -11.73 -4.90 -18.31
CA HIS A 500 -12.11 -3.52 -18.61
C HIS A 500 -12.42 -3.32 -20.09
N ILE A 501 -11.64 -3.88 -21.02
CA ILE A 501 -11.92 -3.79 -22.46
C ILE A 501 -13.25 -4.48 -22.79
N ALA A 502 -13.51 -5.67 -22.25
CA ALA A 502 -14.78 -6.38 -22.44
C ALA A 502 -15.96 -5.59 -21.86
N LYS A 503 -15.80 -5.03 -20.65
CA LYS A 503 -16.79 -4.17 -20.01
C LYS A 503 -17.05 -2.89 -20.80
N LEU A 504 -16.00 -2.24 -21.31
CA LEU A 504 -16.11 -1.04 -22.15
C LEU A 504 -16.83 -1.35 -23.45
N ARG A 505 -16.52 -2.48 -24.10
CA ARG A 505 -17.22 -2.90 -25.32
C ARG A 505 -18.70 -3.16 -25.08
N HIS A 506 -19.04 -3.85 -24.00
CA HIS A 506 -20.43 -4.07 -23.61
C HIS A 506 -21.16 -2.75 -23.34
N LYS A 507 -20.52 -1.80 -22.63
CA LYS A 507 -21.04 -0.44 -22.40
C LYS A 507 -21.18 0.39 -23.68
N MET A 508 -20.32 0.16 -24.67
CA MET A 508 -20.40 0.85 -25.96
C MET A 508 -21.49 0.29 -26.87
N GLU A 509 -21.88 -0.98 -26.70
CA GLU A 509 -22.88 -1.67 -27.53
C GLU A 509 -24.28 -1.66 -26.91
N TYR A 510 -24.40 -1.57 -25.59
CA TYR A 510 -25.66 -1.58 -24.84
C TYR A 510 -25.75 -0.39 -23.89
N ASP A 511 -26.94 0.19 -23.77
CA ASP A 511 -27.22 1.23 -22.79
C ASP A 511 -27.18 0.67 -21.36
N ASP A 512 -26.49 1.36 -20.45
CA ASP A 512 -26.24 0.89 -19.08
C ASP A 512 -27.53 0.78 -18.26
N LEU A 513 -28.50 1.65 -18.52
CA LEU A 513 -29.77 1.72 -17.79
C LEU A 513 -30.79 0.72 -18.35
N THR A 514 -31.02 0.75 -19.67
CA THR A 514 -32.14 0.05 -20.32
C THR A 514 -31.79 -1.31 -20.91
N ARG A 515 -30.51 -1.63 -21.05
CA ARG A 515 -29.98 -2.91 -21.59
C ARG A 515 -30.34 -3.24 -23.04
N ILE A 516 -31.04 -2.36 -23.76
CA ILE A 516 -31.13 -2.39 -25.23
C ILE A 516 -29.88 -1.75 -25.84
N HIS A 517 -29.73 -1.75 -27.18
CA HIS A 517 -28.54 -1.17 -27.79
C HIS A 517 -28.37 0.31 -27.43
N SER A 518 -27.14 0.74 -27.17
CA SER A 518 -26.80 2.17 -27.18
C SER A 518 -26.94 2.71 -28.62
N LEU A 519 -26.94 4.03 -28.81
CA LEU A 519 -26.96 4.62 -30.16
C LEU A 519 -25.89 4.01 -31.08
N ASN A 520 -24.65 3.87 -30.60
CA ASN A 520 -23.56 3.25 -31.37
C ASN A 520 -23.78 1.74 -31.62
N GLY A 521 -24.35 1.01 -30.65
CA GLY A 521 -24.75 -0.38 -30.84
C GLY A 521 -25.84 -0.54 -31.90
N PHE A 522 -26.84 0.36 -31.87
CA PHE A 522 -27.95 0.43 -32.80
C PHE A 522 -27.47 0.73 -34.22
N GLU A 523 -26.60 1.73 -34.39
CA GLU A 523 -26.01 2.08 -35.69
C GLU A 523 -25.26 0.89 -36.32
N LYS A 524 -24.45 0.18 -35.52
CA LYS A 524 -23.73 -1.01 -35.99
C LYS A 524 -24.68 -2.13 -36.37
N ALA A 525 -25.70 -2.41 -35.55
CA ALA A 525 -26.66 -3.48 -35.80
C ALA A 525 -27.54 -3.18 -37.03
N THR A 526 -28.06 -1.97 -37.14
CA THR A 526 -28.84 -1.50 -38.29
C THR A 526 -28.00 -1.45 -39.57
N GLY A 527 -26.76 -0.97 -39.51
CA GLY A 527 -25.84 -0.99 -40.65
C GLY A 527 -25.48 -2.41 -41.11
N ARG A 528 -25.49 -3.41 -40.22
CA ARG A 528 -25.43 -4.82 -40.64
C ARG A 528 -26.72 -5.24 -41.34
N MET A 529 -27.88 -4.87 -40.80
CA MET A 529 -29.16 -5.24 -41.39
C MET A 529 -29.35 -4.66 -42.80
N LEU A 530 -29.07 -3.37 -43.01
CA LEU A 530 -29.12 -2.71 -44.32
C LEU A 530 -28.15 -3.33 -45.36
N ARG A 531 -27.00 -3.83 -44.91
CA ARG A 531 -26.02 -4.48 -45.81
C ARG A 531 -26.44 -5.87 -46.26
N TYR A 532 -27.06 -6.66 -45.37
CA TYR A 532 -27.34 -8.08 -45.62
C TYR A 532 -28.78 -8.38 -46.01
N LYS A 533 -29.72 -7.45 -45.77
CA LYS A 533 -31.15 -7.62 -46.10
C LYS A 533 -31.56 -6.55 -47.09
N ARG A 534 -32.31 -6.94 -48.13
CA ARG A 534 -32.96 -6.02 -49.07
C ARG A 534 -34.47 -5.94 -48.82
N GLY A 535 -35.07 -4.80 -49.13
CA GLY A 535 -36.50 -4.52 -48.98
C GLY A 535 -36.73 -3.17 -48.30
N ASN A 536 -37.99 -2.88 -47.98
CA ASN A 536 -38.34 -1.64 -47.30
C ASN A 536 -38.09 -1.77 -45.79
N PHE A 537 -37.74 -0.65 -45.17
CA PHE A 537 -37.46 -0.55 -43.74
C PHE A 537 -38.24 0.61 -43.14
N LEU A 538 -38.66 0.44 -41.90
CA LEU A 538 -39.28 1.48 -41.09
C LEU A 538 -38.33 1.83 -39.95
N LEU A 539 -38.02 3.11 -39.82
CA LEU A 539 -37.38 3.67 -38.64
C LEU A 539 -38.41 4.48 -37.86
N THR A 540 -38.60 4.14 -36.59
CA THR A 540 -39.43 4.91 -35.66
C THR A 540 -38.54 5.48 -34.55
N GLU A 541 -38.61 6.80 -34.36
CA GLU A 541 -38.03 7.49 -33.21
C GLU A 541 -39.15 7.81 -32.21
N LEU A 542 -38.94 7.44 -30.94
CA LEU A 542 -39.85 7.72 -29.83
C LEU A 542 -39.19 8.72 -28.88
N ASN A 543 -39.97 9.66 -28.33
CA ASN A 543 -39.56 10.62 -27.31
C ASN A 543 -40.68 10.80 -26.28
N VAL A 544 -40.33 11.01 -25.02
CA VAL A 544 -41.33 11.21 -23.96
C VAL A 544 -41.60 12.71 -23.80
N ARG A 545 -42.87 13.11 -23.93
CA ARG A 545 -43.27 14.51 -23.78
C ARG A 545 -42.90 15.02 -22.38
N ASP A 546 -42.20 16.16 -22.34
CA ASP A 546 -41.79 16.86 -21.12
C ASP A 546 -41.09 15.97 -20.08
N PHE A 547 -40.21 15.06 -20.51
CA PHE A 547 -39.52 14.17 -19.60
C PHE A 547 -38.70 14.90 -18.52
N SER A 548 -38.19 16.09 -18.81
CA SER A 548 -37.52 16.95 -17.84
C SER A 548 -38.43 17.38 -16.68
N PHE A 549 -39.73 17.54 -16.94
CA PHE A 549 -40.75 17.82 -15.91
C PHE A 549 -40.96 16.62 -14.99
N ILE A 550 -41.01 15.40 -15.55
CA ILE A 550 -41.08 14.16 -14.78
C ILE A 550 -39.88 14.05 -13.84
N ASN A 551 -38.67 14.30 -14.35
CA ASN A 551 -37.44 14.31 -13.52
C ASN A 551 -37.48 15.37 -12.42
N ARG A 552 -38.06 16.54 -12.70
CA ARG A 552 -38.14 17.65 -11.73
C ARG A 552 -39.14 17.37 -10.60
N ILE A 553 -40.28 16.75 -10.91
CA ILE A 553 -41.32 16.47 -9.91
C ILE A 553 -41.02 15.20 -9.12
N TYR A 554 -40.64 14.12 -9.80
CA TYR A 554 -40.53 12.80 -9.17
C TYR A 554 -39.09 12.37 -8.88
N GLY A 555 -38.11 13.22 -9.23
CA GLY A 555 -36.69 12.93 -9.11
C GLY A 555 -36.15 12.04 -10.24
N THR A 556 -34.84 12.08 -10.42
CA THR A 556 -34.13 11.34 -11.46
C THR A 556 -34.28 9.82 -11.33
N GLU A 557 -34.36 9.29 -10.10
CA GLU A 557 -34.54 7.85 -9.87
C GLU A 557 -35.87 7.31 -10.43
N LYS A 558 -36.95 8.08 -10.33
CA LYS A 558 -38.25 7.68 -10.91
C LYS A 558 -38.22 7.82 -12.43
N GLY A 559 -37.56 8.86 -12.96
CA GLY A 559 -37.31 8.99 -14.40
C GLY A 559 -36.56 7.78 -14.97
N ASP A 560 -35.50 7.35 -14.32
CA ASP A 560 -34.73 6.16 -14.72
C ASP A 560 -35.58 4.89 -14.74
N LYS A 561 -36.47 4.70 -13.75
CA LYS A 561 -37.43 3.58 -13.74
C LYS A 561 -38.39 3.63 -14.93
N ILE A 562 -38.91 4.81 -15.27
CA ILE A 562 -39.81 5.00 -16.42
C ILE A 562 -39.08 4.64 -17.73
N LEU A 563 -37.82 5.06 -17.90
CA LEU A 563 -37.00 4.72 -19.07
C LEU A 563 -36.77 3.20 -19.19
N VAL A 564 -36.54 2.51 -18.08
CA VAL A 564 -36.44 1.05 -18.03
C VAL A 564 -37.77 0.39 -18.41
N SER A 565 -38.89 0.92 -17.93
CA SER A 565 -40.24 0.42 -18.24
C SER A 565 -40.56 0.59 -19.73
N ILE A 566 -40.22 1.72 -20.34
CA ILE A 566 -40.33 1.95 -21.79
C ILE A 566 -39.51 0.91 -22.56
N ALA A 567 -38.23 0.76 -22.24
CA ALA A 567 -37.36 -0.20 -22.92
C ALA A 567 -37.86 -1.64 -22.84
N LYS A 568 -38.39 -2.06 -21.68
CA LYS A 568 -39.00 -3.38 -21.49
C LYS A 568 -40.20 -3.60 -22.41
N GLN A 569 -41.08 -2.60 -22.53
CA GLN A 569 -42.24 -2.70 -23.41
C GLN A 569 -41.82 -2.75 -24.89
N ILE A 570 -40.86 -1.91 -25.31
CA ILE A 570 -40.29 -1.96 -26.66
C ILE A 570 -39.72 -3.37 -26.95
N MET A 571 -38.98 -3.96 -26.01
CA MET A 571 -38.45 -5.31 -26.16
C MET A 571 -39.56 -6.38 -26.23
N GLN A 572 -40.64 -6.23 -25.48
CA GLN A 572 -41.75 -7.18 -25.46
C GLN A 572 -42.54 -7.16 -26.77
N CYS A 573 -42.86 -5.97 -27.29
CA CYS A 573 -43.58 -5.78 -28.54
C CYS A 573 -42.72 -6.15 -29.76
N PHE A 574 -41.46 -5.70 -29.80
CA PHE A 574 -40.66 -5.74 -31.03
C PHE A 574 -39.45 -6.68 -30.97
N GLY A 575 -38.97 -7.06 -29.78
CA GLY A 575 -37.69 -7.76 -29.60
C GLY A 575 -37.67 -9.23 -30.02
N LYS A 576 -38.82 -9.85 -30.28
CA LYS A 576 -38.90 -11.24 -30.77
C LYS A 576 -38.63 -11.36 -32.26
N ASN A 577 -38.75 -10.27 -33.01
CA ASN A 577 -38.53 -10.27 -34.46
C ASN A 577 -37.04 -10.17 -34.78
N LYS A 578 -36.50 -11.17 -35.51
CA LYS A 578 -35.09 -11.21 -35.95
C LYS A 578 -34.76 -10.15 -37.02
N ASP A 579 -35.78 -9.49 -37.55
CA ASP A 579 -35.67 -8.40 -38.53
C ASP A 579 -35.87 -7.02 -37.87
N THR A 580 -35.74 -6.93 -36.54
CA THR A 580 -35.86 -5.69 -35.79
C THR A 580 -34.60 -5.41 -34.96
N VAL A 581 -34.18 -4.14 -34.94
CA VAL A 581 -33.10 -3.61 -34.12
C VAL A 581 -33.68 -2.53 -33.22
N LEU A 582 -33.37 -2.59 -31.93
CA LEU A 582 -33.88 -1.69 -30.90
C LEU A 582 -32.72 -0.94 -30.27
N GLY A 583 -32.87 0.37 -30.07
CA GLY A 583 -31.81 1.20 -29.49
C GLY A 583 -32.34 2.33 -28.63
N ARG A 584 -31.52 2.79 -27.71
CA ARG A 584 -31.73 4.03 -26.95
C ARG A 584 -30.75 5.10 -27.44
N GLY A 585 -31.31 6.25 -27.80
CA GLY A 585 -30.58 7.46 -28.14
C GLY A 585 -30.11 8.24 -26.91
N TYR A 586 -29.98 9.55 -27.08
CA TYR A 586 -29.70 10.45 -25.98
C TYR A 586 -30.97 10.72 -25.15
N ALA A 587 -30.82 10.80 -23.82
CA ALA A 587 -31.89 11.07 -22.87
C ALA A 587 -33.07 10.08 -22.97
N ASP A 588 -34.25 10.57 -23.35
CA ASP A 588 -35.52 9.87 -23.42
C ASP A 588 -35.89 9.43 -24.84
N ASN A 589 -34.92 9.44 -25.77
CA ASN A 589 -35.12 9.00 -27.14
C ASN A 589 -34.89 7.50 -27.32
N PHE A 590 -35.78 6.84 -28.04
CA PHE A 590 -35.69 5.42 -28.40
C PHE A 590 -35.85 5.24 -29.91
N TYR A 591 -35.20 4.22 -30.45
CA TYR A 591 -35.22 3.89 -31.87
C TYR A 591 -35.65 2.44 -32.10
N ILE A 592 -36.54 2.26 -33.06
CA ILE A 592 -36.99 0.95 -33.54
C ILE A 592 -36.73 0.94 -35.04
N PHE A 593 -35.90 0.01 -35.50
CA PHE A 593 -35.61 -0.16 -36.93
C PHE A 593 -35.99 -1.57 -37.35
N GLN A 594 -36.97 -1.70 -38.23
CA GLN A 594 -37.51 -2.99 -38.64
C GLN A 594 -37.66 -3.10 -40.14
N LYS A 595 -37.44 -4.31 -40.66
CA LYS A 595 -37.76 -4.62 -42.06
C LYS A 595 -39.27 -4.72 -42.23
N ILE A 596 -39.81 -4.01 -43.21
CA ILE A 596 -41.23 -4.07 -43.58
C ILE A 596 -41.44 -5.28 -44.48
N GLN A 597 -42.34 -6.18 -44.07
CA GLN A 597 -42.74 -7.34 -44.86
C GLN A 597 -44.15 -7.17 -45.49
N GLU A 598 -44.96 -6.28 -44.93
CA GLU A 598 -46.33 -5.99 -45.35
C GLU A 598 -46.42 -4.68 -46.15
N LYS A 599 -47.64 -4.26 -46.53
CA LYS A 599 -47.84 -2.92 -47.09
C LYS A 599 -47.50 -1.87 -46.03
N GLU A 600 -46.86 -0.79 -46.46
CA GLU A 600 -46.41 0.32 -45.60
C GLU A 600 -47.51 0.83 -44.66
N ALA A 601 -48.71 1.09 -45.18
CA ALA A 601 -49.85 1.58 -44.39
C ALA A 601 -50.26 0.63 -43.25
N VAL A 602 -50.16 -0.70 -43.47
CA VAL A 602 -50.47 -1.70 -42.43
C VAL A 602 -49.39 -1.70 -41.37
N CYS A 603 -48.12 -1.62 -41.77
CA CYS A 603 -46.99 -1.54 -40.84
C CYS A 603 -47.06 -0.29 -39.95
N LEU A 604 -47.42 0.86 -40.52
CA LEU A 604 -47.58 2.13 -39.79
C LEU A 604 -48.76 2.07 -38.82
N SER A 605 -49.91 1.53 -39.24
CA SER A 605 -51.08 1.36 -38.35
C SER A 605 -50.82 0.40 -37.18
N ASN A 606 -50.08 -0.69 -37.44
CA ASN A 606 -49.64 -1.60 -36.38
C ASN A 606 -48.66 -0.89 -35.42
N MET A 607 -47.73 -0.11 -35.96
CA MET A 607 -46.77 0.67 -35.15
C MET A 607 -47.48 1.66 -34.22
N GLU A 608 -48.46 2.40 -34.73
CA GLU A 608 -49.28 3.34 -33.96
C GLU A 608 -50.04 2.64 -32.82
N SER A 609 -50.68 1.51 -33.14
CA SER A 609 -51.43 0.71 -32.17
C SER A 609 -50.52 0.19 -31.05
N GLU A 610 -49.35 -0.34 -31.39
CA GLU A 610 -48.37 -0.85 -30.41
C GLU A 610 -47.81 0.26 -29.50
N ILE A 611 -47.55 1.46 -30.04
CA ILE A 611 -47.10 2.60 -29.24
C ILE A 611 -48.19 3.04 -28.25
N SER A 612 -49.44 3.10 -28.71
CA SER A 612 -50.58 3.47 -27.87
C SER A 612 -50.77 2.47 -26.72
N LEU A 613 -50.74 1.16 -27.02
CA LEU A 613 -50.82 0.11 -26.01
C LEU A 613 -49.65 0.18 -25.01
N MET A 614 -48.43 0.40 -25.50
CA MET A 614 -47.25 0.58 -24.66
C MET A 614 -47.41 1.77 -23.70
N GLN A 615 -47.89 2.91 -24.20
CA GLN A 615 -48.13 4.10 -23.40
C GLN A 615 -49.13 3.82 -22.26
N ASP A 616 -50.24 3.16 -22.57
CA ASP A 616 -51.28 2.80 -21.59
C ASP A 616 -50.76 1.82 -20.52
N MET A 617 -49.97 0.82 -20.93
CA MET A 617 -49.38 -0.15 -20.01
C MET A 617 -48.40 0.51 -19.04
N ILE A 618 -47.53 1.40 -19.54
CA ILE A 618 -46.56 2.11 -18.71
C ILE A 618 -47.27 3.09 -17.77
N GLY A 619 -48.27 3.81 -18.28
CA GLY A 619 -49.04 4.76 -17.48
C GLY A 619 -49.75 4.09 -16.30
N LYS A 620 -50.34 2.91 -16.53
CA LYS A 620 -50.94 2.09 -15.47
C LYS A 620 -49.91 1.55 -14.48
N SER A 621 -48.77 1.04 -14.96
CA SER A 621 -47.76 0.44 -14.07
C SER A 621 -47.04 1.46 -13.21
N GLU A 622 -46.80 2.66 -13.73
CA GLU A 622 -46.05 3.71 -13.03
C GLU A 622 -46.93 4.72 -12.29
N ASN A 623 -48.26 4.58 -12.41
CA ASN A 623 -49.30 5.50 -11.92
C ASN A 623 -49.03 6.95 -12.38
N LEU A 624 -48.80 7.11 -13.68
CA LEU A 624 -48.42 8.38 -14.30
C LEU A 624 -49.13 8.53 -15.65
N HIS A 625 -49.59 9.73 -15.99
CA HIS A 625 -49.99 10.02 -17.36
C HIS A 625 -48.73 10.28 -18.20
N LEU A 626 -48.36 9.30 -19.02
CA LEU A 626 -47.21 9.36 -19.93
C LEU A 626 -47.70 9.62 -21.34
N VAL A 627 -47.01 10.49 -22.08
CA VAL A 627 -47.27 10.70 -23.51
C VAL A 627 -45.99 10.47 -24.31
N ILE A 628 -46.05 9.53 -25.27
CA ILE A 628 -44.93 9.17 -26.14
C ILE A 628 -45.18 9.75 -27.52
N LYS A 629 -44.32 10.68 -27.96
CA LYS A 629 -44.32 11.22 -29.33
C LYS A 629 -43.49 10.30 -30.21
N SER A 630 -44.02 9.92 -31.36
CA SER A 630 -43.35 9.05 -32.33
C SER A 630 -43.27 9.71 -33.70
N GLY A 631 -42.14 9.55 -34.36
CA GLY A 631 -41.93 9.95 -35.74
C GLY A 631 -41.38 8.79 -36.56
N ASN A 632 -41.94 8.61 -37.74
CA ASN A 632 -41.75 7.41 -38.55
C ASN A 632 -41.17 7.79 -39.92
N ALA A 633 -40.12 7.09 -40.35
CA ALA A 633 -39.51 7.27 -41.66
C ALA A 633 -39.39 5.93 -42.38
N VAL A 634 -39.97 5.87 -43.58
CA VAL A 634 -39.90 4.69 -44.46
C VAL A 634 -38.73 4.86 -45.43
N SER A 635 -38.06 3.75 -45.74
CA SER A 635 -36.89 3.68 -46.62
C SER A 635 -36.98 2.44 -47.48
N ASP A 636 -36.48 2.52 -48.71
CA ASP A 636 -36.26 1.36 -49.59
C ASP A 636 -34.89 0.68 -49.36
N GLY A 637 -34.13 1.16 -48.37
CA GLY A 637 -32.80 0.70 -48.01
C GLY A 637 -31.66 1.37 -48.79
N SER A 638 -31.95 2.37 -49.65
CA SER A 638 -30.94 3.13 -50.38
C SER A 638 -30.27 4.22 -49.55
N GLU A 639 -30.96 4.75 -48.53
CA GLU A 639 -30.45 5.86 -47.72
C GLU A 639 -29.58 5.41 -46.54
N SER A 640 -28.68 6.29 -46.11
CA SER A 640 -27.92 6.08 -44.88
C SER A 640 -28.82 6.16 -43.65
N LEU A 641 -28.52 5.37 -42.61
CA LEU A 641 -29.23 5.42 -41.32
C LEU A 641 -29.32 6.83 -40.73
N LYS A 642 -28.27 7.66 -40.92
CA LYS A 642 -28.25 9.04 -40.44
C LYS A 642 -29.37 9.89 -41.06
N ILE A 643 -29.66 9.68 -42.35
CA ILE A 643 -30.77 10.36 -43.04
C ILE A 643 -32.11 9.89 -42.47
N LEU A 644 -32.27 8.58 -42.24
CA LEU A 644 -33.49 8.02 -41.68
C LEU A 644 -33.77 8.54 -40.28
N ILE A 645 -32.76 8.58 -39.39
CA ILE A 645 -32.87 9.15 -38.05
C ILE A 645 -33.30 10.62 -38.14
N SER A 646 -32.70 11.39 -39.06
CA SER A 646 -33.10 12.78 -39.27
C SER A 646 -34.56 12.92 -39.69
N ARG A 647 -35.03 12.11 -40.66
CA ARG A 647 -36.42 12.14 -41.15
C ARG A 647 -37.41 11.75 -40.05
N ALA A 648 -37.14 10.67 -39.32
CA ALA A 648 -37.96 10.23 -38.20
C ALA A 648 -38.02 11.29 -37.09
N GLY A 649 -36.89 11.93 -36.78
CA GLY A 649 -36.82 13.04 -35.84
C GLY A 649 -37.61 14.27 -36.29
N TYR A 650 -37.59 14.60 -37.59
CA TYR A 650 -38.41 15.68 -38.15
C TYR A 650 -39.90 15.40 -38.02
N ALA A 651 -40.36 14.20 -38.41
CA ALA A 651 -41.75 13.78 -38.22
C ALA A 651 -42.13 13.88 -36.73
N ARG A 652 -41.32 13.30 -35.83
CA ARG A 652 -41.60 13.32 -34.40
C ARG A 652 -41.77 14.73 -33.85
N LYS A 653 -40.94 15.67 -34.30
CA LYS A 653 -41.02 17.08 -33.93
C LYS A 653 -42.25 17.77 -34.50
N SER A 654 -42.79 17.31 -35.63
CA SER A 654 -44.00 17.88 -36.24
C SER A 654 -45.26 17.58 -35.44
N ASN A 655 -45.28 16.55 -34.58
CA ASN A 655 -46.36 16.27 -33.62
C ASN A 655 -46.69 17.51 -32.78
N HIS A 656 -47.81 18.16 -33.08
CA HIS A 656 -48.32 19.33 -32.37
C HIS A 656 -48.67 18.99 -30.90
N ASP A 657 -48.79 19.99 -30.04
CA ASP A 657 -49.08 19.79 -28.61
C ASP A 657 -50.56 19.44 -28.31
N SER A 658 -51.36 19.16 -29.34
CA SER A 658 -52.68 18.59 -29.17
C SER A 658 -52.58 17.20 -28.52
N MET A 659 -53.61 16.79 -27.77
CA MET A 659 -53.68 15.44 -27.19
C MET A 659 -53.84 14.33 -28.25
N VAL A 660 -54.00 14.68 -29.53
CA VAL A 660 -54.49 13.77 -30.58
C VAL A 660 -53.38 13.29 -31.54
N GLU A 661 -52.30 14.06 -31.73
CA GLU A 661 -51.29 13.78 -32.77
C GLU A 661 -49.92 13.37 -32.19
N ASN A 662 -49.84 12.18 -31.58
CA ASN A 662 -48.59 11.62 -31.04
C ASN A 662 -47.85 10.69 -32.02
N PHE A 663 -48.40 10.49 -33.21
CA PHE A 663 -47.86 9.63 -34.25
C PHE A 663 -47.82 10.39 -35.57
N SER A 664 -46.63 10.51 -36.14
CA SER A 664 -46.42 11.17 -37.43
C SER A 664 -45.53 10.35 -38.32
N VAL A 665 -45.76 10.51 -39.61
CA VAL A 665 -44.98 9.90 -40.68
C VAL A 665 -44.31 11.02 -41.43
N TYR A 666 -43.03 10.87 -41.71
CA TYR A 666 -42.27 11.86 -42.47
C TYR A 666 -42.85 11.97 -43.88
N ASP A 667 -43.23 13.20 -44.24
CA ASP A 667 -43.60 13.62 -45.59
C ASP A 667 -42.86 14.92 -45.92
N GLU A 668 -42.64 15.20 -47.20
CA GLU A 668 -41.91 16.39 -47.67
C GLU A 668 -42.65 17.70 -47.33
N ASP A 669 -43.98 17.71 -47.31
CA ASP A 669 -44.78 18.89 -46.95
C ASP A 669 -44.59 19.31 -45.47
N LEU A 670 -44.46 18.32 -44.56
CA LEU A 670 -44.18 18.56 -43.14
C LEU A 670 -42.82 19.21 -42.92
N LYS A 671 -41.84 18.89 -43.77
CA LYS A 671 -40.52 19.51 -43.75
C LYS A 671 -40.62 21.00 -44.13
N VAL A 672 -41.34 21.32 -45.20
CA VAL A 672 -41.50 22.72 -45.66
C VAL A 672 -42.24 23.58 -44.63
N GLN A 673 -43.28 23.05 -43.99
CA GLN A 673 -44.00 23.77 -42.93
C GLN A 673 -43.09 24.07 -41.74
N ARG A 674 -42.26 23.11 -41.32
CA ARG A 674 -41.31 23.30 -40.22
C ARG A 674 -40.17 24.24 -40.57
N GLU A 675 -39.65 24.19 -41.79
CA GLU A 675 -38.66 25.15 -42.27
C GLU A 675 -39.20 26.60 -42.23
N ASN A 676 -40.48 26.80 -42.52
CA ASN A 676 -41.13 28.11 -42.39
C ASN A 676 -41.32 28.55 -40.92
N GLU A 677 -41.72 27.64 -40.02
CA GLU A 677 -41.78 27.93 -38.58
C GLU A 677 -40.39 28.29 -38.03
N GLU A 678 -39.37 27.49 -38.36
CA GLU A 678 -37.97 27.74 -37.97
C GLU A 678 -37.44 29.06 -38.56
N PHE A 679 -37.81 29.42 -39.79
CA PHE A 679 -37.47 30.73 -40.35
C PHE A 679 -38.04 31.87 -39.51
N ILE A 680 -39.31 31.81 -39.12
CA ILE A 680 -39.95 32.84 -38.29
C ILE A 680 -39.28 32.91 -36.91
N GLU A 681 -39.04 31.76 -36.28
CA GLU A 681 -38.39 31.64 -34.97
C GLU A 681 -36.97 32.21 -34.95
N ASN A 682 -36.17 31.90 -35.97
CA ASN A 682 -34.76 32.30 -36.02
C ASN A 682 -34.59 33.78 -36.39
N ASN A 683 -35.53 34.37 -37.13
CA ASN A 683 -35.37 35.72 -37.68
C ASN A 683 -36.15 36.81 -36.90
N ILE A 684 -37.04 36.46 -35.97
CA ILE A 684 -37.88 37.45 -35.25
C ILE A 684 -37.07 38.52 -34.51
N GLU A 685 -36.00 38.16 -33.81
CA GLU A 685 -35.21 39.13 -33.03
C GLU A 685 -34.45 40.10 -33.95
N GLU A 686 -33.89 39.59 -35.04
CA GLU A 686 -33.22 40.42 -36.05
C GLU A 686 -34.23 41.32 -36.78
N ALA A 687 -35.41 40.79 -37.14
CA ALA A 687 -36.46 41.55 -37.80
C ALA A 687 -37.02 42.69 -36.93
N LEU A 688 -37.19 42.46 -35.62
CA LEU A 688 -37.56 43.51 -34.66
C LEU A 688 -36.48 44.61 -34.58
N LYS A 689 -35.19 44.21 -34.54
CA LYS A 689 -34.06 45.15 -34.48
C LYS A 689 -33.90 45.96 -35.76
N ASN A 690 -34.17 45.35 -36.91
CA ASN A 690 -34.05 45.96 -38.23
C ASN A 690 -35.29 46.79 -38.63
N GLU A 691 -36.27 46.96 -37.73
CA GLU A 691 -37.53 47.67 -37.98
C GLU A 691 -38.30 47.12 -39.20
N GLU A 692 -38.26 45.79 -39.39
CA GLU A 692 -38.98 45.11 -40.48
C GLU A 692 -40.49 44.99 -40.19
N PHE A 693 -40.89 45.09 -38.93
CA PHE A 693 -42.30 45.15 -38.54
C PHE A 693 -42.82 46.58 -38.67
N VAL A 694 -43.86 46.76 -39.49
CA VAL A 694 -44.48 48.07 -39.75
C VAL A 694 -45.93 48.04 -39.31
N VAL A 695 -46.42 49.16 -38.76
CA VAL A 695 -47.80 49.29 -38.29
C VAL A 695 -48.64 50.04 -39.32
N TYR A 696 -49.75 49.43 -39.71
CA TYR A 696 -50.80 50.05 -40.50
C TYR A 696 -51.97 50.40 -39.57
N TYR A 697 -52.73 51.43 -39.89
CA TYR A 697 -53.82 51.95 -39.08
C TYR A 697 -55.12 51.85 -39.87
N GLN A 698 -56.09 51.10 -39.37
CA GLN A 698 -57.40 51.02 -40.01
C GLN A 698 -58.39 51.97 -39.32
N PRO A 699 -58.90 53.01 -40.00
CA PRO A 699 -59.82 53.96 -39.40
C PRO A 699 -61.14 53.32 -38.91
N LYS A 700 -61.62 53.81 -37.76
CA LYS A 700 -62.94 53.55 -37.18
C LYS A 700 -63.81 54.79 -37.35
N THR A 701 -65.01 54.64 -37.90
CA THR A 701 -65.92 55.76 -38.22
C THR A 701 -67.14 55.75 -37.29
N CYS A 702 -67.44 56.90 -36.68
CA CYS A 702 -68.67 57.07 -35.91
C CYS A 702 -69.87 57.13 -36.85
N LEU A 703 -70.80 56.18 -36.71
CA LEU A 703 -71.95 56.07 -37.61
C LEU A 703 -72.95 57.23 -37.48
N GLU A 704 -73.03 57.84 -36.30
CA GLU A 704 -73.89 59.01 -36.07
C GLU A 704 -73.30 60.26 -36.74
N LYS A 705 -72.04 60.57 -36.44
CA LYS A 705 -71.35 61.80 -36.88
C LYS A 705 -70.73 61.72 -38.28
N GLN A 706 -70.56 60.51 -38.81
CA GLN A 706 -69.85 60.23 -40.07
C GLN A 706 -68.44 60.82 -40.12
N THR A 707 -67.76 60.83 -38.97
CA THR A 707 -66.39 61.32 -38.80
C THR A 707 -65.53 60.22 -38.21
N ILE A 708 -64.20 60.30 -38.41
CA ILE A 708 -63.27 59.39 -37.73
C ILE A 708 -63.44 59.50 -36.21
N CYS A 709 -63.42 58.37 -35.51
CA CYS A 709 -63.50 58.33 -34.05
C CYS A 709 -62.46 57.42 -33.40
N GLY A 710 -61.63 56.73 -34.19
CA GLY A 710 -60.54 55.88 -33.72
C GLY A 710 -59.82 55.21 -34.89
N ALA A 711 -58.88 54.33 -34.58
CA ALA A 711 -58.29 53.41 -35.53
C ALA A 711 -57.76 52.15 -34.85
N GLU A 712 -57.59 51.06 -35.58
CA GLU A 712 -56.91 49.85 -35.10
C GLU A 712 -55.49 49.77 -35.65
N ALA A 713 -54.52 49.47 -34.79
CA ALA A 713 -53.13 49.24 -35.17
C ALA A 713 -52.92 47.77 -35.60
N LEU A 714 -52.56 47.60 -36.85
CA LEU A 714 -52.40 46.31 -37.52
C LEU A 714 -50.94 46.13 -37.96
N VAL A 715 -50.25 45.21 -37.30
CA VAL A 715 -48.85 44.89 -37.61
C VAL A 715 -48.73 44.17 -38.96
N ARG A 716 -47.66 44.44 -39.70
CA ARG A 716 -47.27 43.73 -40.92
C ARG A 716 -45.76 43.49 -40.89
N TRP A 717 -45.31 42.34 -41.36
CA TRP A 717 -43.86 42.05 -41.42
C TRP A 717 -43.35 42.22 -42.84
N LYS A 718 -42.53 43.24 -43.06
CA LYS A 718 -41.87 43.51 -44.34
C LYS A 718 -40.47 42.90 -44.35
N SER A 719 -40.40 41.62 -44.69
CA SER A 719 -39.13 40.92 -44.86
C SER A 719 -38.47 41.28 -46.20
N LYS A 720 -37.20 40.89 -46.37
CA LYS A 720 -36.44 41.05 -47.63
C LYS A 720 -37.14 40.37 -48.81
N ASP A 721 -37.88 39.29 -48.55
CA ASP A 721 -38.59 38.48 -49.55
C ASP A 721 -40.04 38.94 -49.82
N GLY A 722 -40.49 40.02 -49.15
CA GLY A 722 -41.81 40.59 -49.34
C GLY A 722 -42.61 40.74 -48.05
N LEU A 723 -43.90 41.06 -48.20
CA LEU A 723 -44.81 41.26 -47.08
C LEU A 723 -45.32 39.92 -46.57
N ILE A 724 -44.97 39.55 -45.34
CA ILE A 724 -45.49 38.37 -44.66
C ILE A 724 -46.77 38.78 -43.90
N PRO A 725 -47.92 38.13 -44.18
CA PRO A 725 -49.18 38.45 -43.53
C PRO A 725 -49.19 37.99 -42.06
N PRO A 726 -49.92 38.70 -41.17
CA PRO A 726 -50.08 38.34 -39.75
C PRO A 726 -50.39 36.87 -39.50
N ASP A 727 -51.33 36.30 -40.26
CA ASP A 727 -51.79 34.90 -40.12
C ASP A 727 -50.67 33.86 -40.28
N ARG A 728 -49.54 34.23 -40.90
CA ARG A 728 -48.38 33.33 -41.03
C ARG A 728 -47.43 33.39 -39.85
N PHE A 729 -47.24 34.56 -39.22
CA PHE A 729 -46.23 34.71 -38.18
C PHE A 729 -46.81 34.84 -36.77
N ILE A 730 -47.99 35.44 -36.60
CA ILE A 730 -48.62 35.58 -35.27
C ILE A 730 -48.83 34.21 -34.61
N PRO A 731 -49.39 33.17 -35.29
CA PRO A 731 -49.57 31.86 -34.65
C PRO A 731 -48.26 31.21 -34.21
N VAL A 732 -47.19 31.39 -34.98
CA VAL A 732 -45.85 30.86 -34.64
C VAL A 732 -45.28 31.59 -33.42
N LEU A 733 -45.39 32.92 -33.38
CA LEU A 733 -44.93 33.72 -32.24
C LEU A 733 -45.75 33.46 -30.98
N GLU A 734 -47.06 33.25 -31.11
CA GLU A 734 -47.93 32.84 -30.02
C GLU A 734 -47.49 31.48 -29.48
N LYS A 735 -47.37 30.46 -30.34
CA LYS A 735 -46.95 29.09 -29.99
C LYS A 735 -45.64 29.11 -29.19
N ASN A 736 -44.69 29.95 -29.56
CA ASN A 736 -43.37 30.02 -28.95
C ASN A 736 -43.23 31.05 -27.83
N GLY A 737 -44.33 31.74 -27.46
CA GLY A 737 -44.33 32.75 -26.40
C GLY A 737 -43.55 34.02 -26.73
N LEU A 738 -43.22 34.24 -28.00
CA LEU A 738 -42.47 35.40 -28.49
C LEU A 738 -43.37 36.56 -28.93
N VAL A 739 -44.68 36.32 -29.07
CA VAL A 739 -45.64 37.35 -29.50
C VAL A 739 -45.62 38.59 -28.62
N GLY A 740 -45.30 38.45 -27.33
CA GLY A 740 -45.22 39.60 -26.45
C GLY A 740 -44.06 40.57 -26.69
N LYS A 741 -42.97 40.08 -27.30
CA LYS A 741 -41.91 40.98 -27.79
C LYS A 741 -42.43 41.83 -28.95
N LEU A 742 -43.25 41.22 -29.82
CA LEU A 742 -43.87 41.91 -30.94
C LEU A 742 -44.92 42.92 -30.46
N ASP A 743 -45.79 42.54 -29.53
CA ASP A 743 -46.78 43.44 -28.90
C ASP A 743 -46.09 44.70 -28.37
N ASN A 744 -45.04 44.53 -27.56
CA ASN A 744 -44.30 45.65 -27.00
C ASN A 744 -43.65 46.56 -28.06
N TYR A 745 -43.11 45.98 -29.13
CA TYR A 745 -42.57 46.72 -30.27
C TYR A 745 -43.66 47.54 -30.98
N VAL A 746 -44.85 46.95 -31.18
CA VAL A 746 -46.00 47.65 -31.76
C VAL A 746 -46.45 48.79 -30.86
N TYR A 747 -46.56 48.58 -29.55
CA TYR A 747 -46.96 49.62 -28.58
C TYR A 747 -46.00 50.81 -28.63
N GLU A 748 -44.69 50.56 -28.58
CA GLU A 748 -43.66 51.60 -28.68
C GLU A 748 -43.73 52.35 -30.01
N THR A 749 -43.94 51.63 -31.12
CA THR A 749 -44.06 52.21 -32.46
C THR A 749 -45.29 53.13 -32.58
N VAL A 750 -46.44 52.67 -32.10
CA VAL A 750 -47.69 53.46 -32.11
C VAL A 750 -47.57 54.68 -31.20
N PHE A 751 -47.03 54.55 -29.99
CA PHE A 751 -46.89 55.69 -29.08
C PHE A 751 -45.88 56.72 -29.59
N LYS A 752 -44.79 56.28 -30.21
CA LYS A 752 -43.85 57.16 -30.91
C LYS A 752 -44.55 57.92 -32.04
N TYR A 753 -45.41 57.26 -32.81
CA TYR A 753 -46.19 57.90 -33.87
C TYR A 753 -47.21 58.90 -33.32
N MET A 754 -47.99 58.54 -32.30
CA MET A 754 -48.95 59.43 -31.66
C MET A 754 -48.26 60.67 -31.06
N ASN A 755 -47.09 60.49 -30.44
CA ASN A 755 -46.30 61.61 -29.93
C ASN A 755 -45.91 62.57 -31.07
N ARG A 756 -45.44 62.05 -32.21
CA ARG A 756 -45.15 62.87 -33.39
C ARG A 756 -46.39 63.63 -33.88
N LEU A 757 -47.57 62.98 -33.94
CA LEU A 757 -48.82 63.65 -34.31
C LEU A 757 -49.13 64.83 -33.37
N MET A 758 -48.96 64.65 -32.05
CA MET A 758 -49.14 65.74 -31.07
C MET A 758 -48.14 66.88 -31.28
N MET A 759 -46.86 66.57 -31.52
CA MET A 759 -45.82 67.58 -31.78
C MET A 759 -46.11 68.37 -33.07
N GLU A 760 -46.77 67.75 -34.03
CA GLU A 760 -47.19 68.36 -35.30
C GLU A 760 -48.57 69.05 -35.20
N ASN A 761 -49.19 69.12 -34.03
CA ASN A 761 -50.54 69.65 -33.78
C ASN A 761 -51.65 68.96 -34.60
N VAL A 762 -51.45 67.69 -34.97
CA VAL A 762 -52.50 66.86 -35.57
C VAL A 762 -53.44 66.35 -34.47
N PRO A 763 -54.77 66.42 -34.64
CA PRO A 763 -55.71 65.85 -33.69
C PRO A 763 -55.44 64.35 -33.46
N LEU A 764 -55.46 63.92 -32.19
CA LEU A 764 -55.40 62.49 -31.86
C LEU A 764 -56.79 61.87 -31.87
N VAL A 765 -56.86 60.66 -32.41
CA VAL A 765 -57.98 59.73 -32.23
C VAL A 765 -57.51 58.52 -31.41
N PRO A 766 -58.38 57.84 -30.65
CA PRO A 766 -58.04 56.60 -29.98
C PRO A 766 -57.46 55.56 -30.96
N ILE A 767 -56.35 54.93 -30.60
CA ILE A 767 -55.76 53.82 -31.35
C ILE A 767 -55.87 52.54 -30.54
N SER A 768 -56.45 51.52 -31.15
CA SER A 768 -56.60 50.20 -30.55
C SER A 768 -55.37 49.33 -30.78
N LEU A 769 -54.97 48.63 -29.73
CA LEU A 769 -53.78 47.81 -29.65
C LEU A 769 -54.17 46.41 -29.17
N ASN A 770 -53.83 45.40 -29.97
CA ASN A 770 -54.08 44.00 -29.66
C ASN A 770 -53.26 43.50 -28.45
N ILE A 771 -53.87 42.63 -27.65
CA ILE A 771 -53.22 41.87 -26.57
C ILE A 771 -53.22 40.38 -26.98
N SER A 772 -52.07 39.92 -27.49
CA SER A 772 -51.99 38.62 -28.16
C SER A 772 -52.02 37.41 -27.21
N ARG A 773 -51.65 37.55 -25.92
CA ARG A 773 -51.80 36.48 -24.89
C ARG A 773 -51.85 37.04 -23.46
N LEU A 774 -52.69 36.48 -22.60
CA LEU A 774 -52.83 36.93 -21.20
C LEU A 774 -51.98 36.17 -20.16
N ASN A 775 -51.09 35.27 -20.61
CA ASN A 775 -50.15 34.56 -19.71
C ASN A 775 -49.01 35.45 -19.17
N TYR A 776 -49.12 36.77 -19.31
CA TYR A 776 -48.18 37.70 -18.73
C TYR A 776 -48.24 37.66 -17.20
N ASN A 777 -47.11 38.03 -16.59
CA ASN A 777 -47.19 38.65 -15.28
C ASN A 777 -47.96 39.97 -15.46
N LEU A 778 -49.26 39.98 -15.15
CA LEU A 778 -50.17 41.11 -15.38
C LEU A 778 -49.63 42.42 -14.82
N LYS A 779 -48.96 42.36 -13.66
CA LYS A 779 -48.32 43.52 -13.05
C LYS A 779 -47.20 44.07 -13.92
N ALA A 780 -46.31 43.21 -14.40
CA ALA A 780 -45.20 43.61 -15.26
C ALA A 780 -45.69 44.16 -16.62
N PHE A 781 -46.77 43.60 -17.18
CA PHE A 781 -47.39 44.10 -18.40
C PHE A 781 -47.88 45.55 -18.23
N ILE A 782 -48.69 45.80 -17.19
CA ILE A 782 -49.25 47.12 -16.92
C ILE A 782 -48.14 48.13 -16.60
N GLU A 783 -47.14 47.74 -15.80
CA GLU A 783 -45.97 48.58 -15.50
C GLU A 783 -45.21 48.98 -16.77
N ASN A 784 -44.98 48.02 -17.67
CA ASN A 784 -44.32 48.27 -18.94
C ASN A 784 -45.13 49.21 -19.84
N LEU A 785 -46.45 48.98 -19.99
CA LEU A 785 -47.32 49.85 -20.77
C LEU A 785 -47.33 51.29 -20.22
N ASN A 786 -47.46 51.44 -18.90
CA ASN A 786 -47.38 52.74 -18.22
C ASN A 786 -46.03 53.43 -18.45
N SER A 787 -44.93 52.67 -18.46
CA SER A 787 -43.60 53.22 -18.72
C SER A 787 -43.47 53.79 -20.15
N LEU A 788 -44.04 53.11 -21.15
CA LEU A 788 -44.08 53.58 -22.53
C LEU A 788 -44.97 54.81 -22.67
N VAL A 789 -46.15 54.79 -22.04
CA VAL A 789 -47.07 55.93 -21.99
C VAL A 789 -46.37 57.17 -21.41
N ALA A 790 -45.65 57.02 -20.30
CA ALA A 790 -44.90 58.10 -19.68
C ALA A 790 -43.74 58.58 -20.56
N LYS A 791 -43.00 57.65 -21.20
CA LYS A 791 -41.87 57.95 -22.09
C LYS A 791 -42.28 58.83 -23.28
N TYR A 792 -43.44 58.57 -23.87
CA TYR A 792 -43.93 59.30 -25.05
C TYR A 792 -45.00 60.36 -24.73
N GLY A 793 -45.40 60.49 -23.46
CA GLY A 793 -46.36 61.49 -23.00
C GLY A 793 -47.77 61.31 -23.60
N ILE A 794 -48.19 60.07 -23.88
CA ILE A 794 -49.48 59.80 -24.54
C ILE A 794 -50.61 59.85 -23.52
N PRO A 795 -51.68 60.63 -23.72
CA PRO A 795 -52.83 60.56 -22.83
C PRO A 795 -53.54 59.21 -22.97
N LYS A 796 -53.69 58.47 -21.86
CA LYS A 796 -54.25 57.10 -21.84
C LYS A 796 -55.64 56.96 -22.47
N ARG A 797 -56.45 58.01 -22.47
CA ARG A 797 -57.76 58.07 -23.16
C ARG A 797 -57.71 57.82 -24.67
N TYR A 798 -56.54 57.95 -25.30
CA TYR A 798 -56.32 57.65 -26.72
C TYR A 798 -55.75 56.26 -26.96
N ILE A 799 -55.65 55.43 -25.91
CA ILE A 799 -55.16 54.06 -25.98
C ILE A 799 -56.33 53.14 -25.64
N GLU A 800 -56.69 52.30 -26.60
CA GLU A 800 -57.69 51.25 -26.44
C GLU A 800 -56.98 49.90 -26.53
N LEU A 801 -57.27 48.99 -25.62
CA LEU A 801 -56.65 47.66 -25.56
C LEU A 801 -57.66 46.60 -26.00
N GLU A 802 -57.32 45.86 -27.04
CA GLU A 802 -58.17 44.82 -27.65
C GLU A 802 -57.82 43.43 -27.08
N ILE A 803 -58.83 42.71 -26.59
CA ILE A 803 -58.71 41.35 -26.07
C ILE A 803 -59.65 40.44 -26.86
N GLU A 804 -59.13 39.36 -27.44
CA GLU A 804 -59.94 38.40 -28.19
C GLU A 804 -60.91 37.61 -27.29
N GLU A 805 -62.10 37.30 -27.81
CA GLU A 805 -63.14 36.53 -27.10
C GLU A 805 -62.65 35.19 -26.52
N ARG A 806 -61.79 34.46 -27.24
CA ARG A 806 -61.33 33.12 -26.80
C ARG A 806 -60.58 33.15 -25.46
N PHE A 807 -60.03 34.30 -25.06
CA PHE A 807 -59.40 34.45 -23.75
C PHE A 807 -60.42 34.58 -22.62
N ALA A 808 -61.60 35.12 -22.91
CA ALA A 808 -62.65 35.37 -21.94
C ALA A 808 -63.37 34.11 -21.44
N GLY A 809 -63.46 33.03 -22.24
CA GLY A 809 -64.21 31.82 -21.87
C GLY A 809 -63.41 30.71 -21.14
N ALA A 810 -62.12 30.91 -20.88
CA ALA A 810 -61.24 29.89 -20.28
C ALA A 810 -60.95 30.10 -18.78
N ASN A 811 -61.18 31.31 -18.23
CA ASN A 811 -60.94 31.66 -16.83
C ASN A 811 -61.53 33.06 -16.46
N ASP A 812 -62.85 33.16 -16.39
CA ASP A 812 -63.62 34.42 -16.31
C ASP A 812 -63.16 35.37 -15.18
N ASP A 813 -62.81 34.83 -14.00
CA ASP A 813 -62.36 35.63 -12.85
C ASP A 813 -61.00 36.31 -13.07
N PHE A 814 -60.08 35.65 -13.76
CA PHE A 814 -58.74 36.19 -14.03
C PHE A 814 -58.79 37.33 -15.06
N ILE A 815 -59.56 37.14 -16.12
CA ILE A 815 -59.81 38.15 -17.16
C ILE A 815 -60.43 39.39 -16.53
N LYS A 816 -61.42 39.17 -15.64
CA LYS A 816 -62.12 40.26 -14.95
C LYS A 816 -61.18 41.09 -14.08
N ASP A 817 -60.39 40.47 -13.19
CA ASP A 817 -59.40 41.20 -12.37
C ASP A 817 -58.37 41.95 -13.24
N PHE A 818 -57.97 41.36 -14.37
CA PHE A 818 -57.05 42.02 -15.30
C PHE A 818 -57.65 43.30 -15.91
N ILE A 819 -58.88 43.23 -16.40
CA ILE A 819 -59.56 44.40 -16.99
C ILE A 819 -59.81 45.47 -15.93
N GLU A 820 -60.25 45.08 -14.72
CA GLU A 820 -60.45 46.02 -13.61
C GLU A 820 -59.14 46.73 -13.19
N ARG A 821 -57.98 46.08 -13.33
CA ARG A 821 -56.67 46.73 -13.14
C ARG A 821 -56.35 47.74 -14.23
N LEU A 822 -56.64 47.42 -15.50
CA LEU A 822 -56.46 48.34 -16.61
C LEU A 822 -57.36 49.58 -16.47
N HIS A 823 -58.59 49.39 -16.01
CA HIS A 823 -59.52 50.48 -15.71
C HIS A 823 -59.05 51.39 -14.58
N ARG A 824 -58.49 50.82 -13.51
CA ARG A 824 -57.86 51.61 -12.42
C ARG A 824 -56.68 52.45 -12.90
N GLU A 825 -56.10 52.07 -14.03
CA GLU A 825 -55.02 52.78 -14.70
C GLU A 825 -55.53 53.70 -15.82
N ASP A 826 -56.84 53.94 -15.95
CA ASP A 826 -57.49 54.78 -16.97
C ASP A 826 -57.36 54.29 -18.44
N PHE A 827 -57.05 53.01 -18.67
CA PHE A 827 -57.10 52.43 -20.01
C PHE A 827 -58.51 51.99 -20.38
N LYS A 828 -58.87 52.12 -21.66
CA LYS A 828 -60.09 51.52 -22.21
C LYS A 828 -59.81 50.12 -22.73
N VAL A 829 -60.76 49.22 -22.57
CA VAL A 829 -60.65 47.83 -23.02
C VAL A 829 -61.82 47.47 -23.93
N SER A 830 -61.49 46.89 -25.08
CA SER A 830 -62.45 46.38 -26.05
C SER A 830 -62.31 44.86 -26.19
N MET A 831 -63.43 44.20 -26.45
CA MET A 831 -63.47 42.77 -26.76
C MET A 831 -63.52 42.58 -28.27
N ASP A 832 -62.56 41.83 -28.80
CA ASP A 832 -62.41 41.57 -30.22
C ASP A 832 -63.01 40.24 -30.67
N ASP A 833 -63.34 40.15 -31.97
CA ASP A 833 -63.83 38.94 -32.65
C ASP A 833 -65.08 38.30 -32.02
N PHE A 834 -65.94 39.09 -31.35
CA PHE A 834 -67.12 38.58 -30.65
C PHE A 834 -68.06 37.84 -31.61
N GLY A 835 -68.28 36.54 -31.35
CA GLY A 835 -69.14 35.62 -32.11
C GLY A 835 -68.47 34.86 -33.24
N SER A 836 -67.14 34.89 -33.32
CA SER A 836 -66.34 33.97 -34.14
C SER A 836 -66.22 32.56 -33.53
N GLY A 837 -66.45 32.41 -32.22
CA GLY A 837 -66.35 31.17 -31.43
C GLY A 837 -67.65 30.76 -30.68
N SER A 838 -67.51 30.00 -29.58
CA SER A 838 -68.64 29.60 -28.72
C SER A 838 -69.05 30.73 -27.77
N SER A 839 -69.70 31.77 -28.28
CA SER A 839 -70.08 32.93 -27.46
C SER A 839 -71.16 32.60 -26.44
N SER A 840 -70.87 32.87 -25.17
CA SER A 840 -71.89 32.88 -24.11
C SER A 840 -72.45 34.30 -23.97
N LEU A 841 -73.78 34.45 -24.07
CA LEU A 841 -74.44 35.74 -23.80
C LEU A 841 -74.18 36.25 -22.37
N ASN A 842 -73.87 35.35 -21.42
CA ASN A 842 -73.51 35.74 -20.06
C ASN A 842 -72.22 36.58 -20.04
N MET A 843 -71.28 36.32 -20.96
CA MET A 843 -70.02 37.03 -21.08
C MET A 843 -70.23 38.54 -21.29
N LEU A 844 -71.26 38.93 -22.05
CA LEU A 844 -71.61 40.34 -22.28
C LEU A 844 -71.98 41.08 -21.00
N SER A 845 -72.51 40.37 -19.99
CA SER A 845 -72.92 40.96 -18.71
C SER A 845 -71.81 40.92 -17.65
N GLU A 846 -70.94 39.91 -17.66
CA GLU A 846 -70.00 39.65 -16.58
C GLU A 846 -68.62 40.30 -16.79
N ILE A 847 -68.21 40.49 -18.04
CA ILE A 847 -66.90 41.06 -18.36
C ILE A 847 -67.00 42.59 -18.47
N PRO A 848 -66.18 43.33 -17.70
CA PRO A 848 -66.25 44.79 -17.63
C PRO A 848 -65.51 45.46 -18.80
N VAL A 849 -65.74 45.06 -20.05
CA VAL A 849 -65.21 45.77 -21.23
C VAL A 849 -66.04 47.01 -21.56
N ASP A 850 -65.39 48.04 -22.13
CA ASP A 850 -66.02 49.29 -22.55
C ASP A 850 -66.70 49.17 -23.92
N ILE A 851 -66.14 48.32 -24.79
CA ILE A 851 -66.50 48.21 -26.21
C ILE A 851 -66.59 46.74 -26.60
N ILE A 852 -67.59 46.37 -27.39
CA ILE A 852 -67.71 45.07 -28.06
C ILE A 852 -67.53 45.26 -29.56
N LYS A 853 -66.55 44.55 -30.14
CA LYS A 853 -66.32 44.48 -31.59
C LYS A 853 -66.98 43.22 -32.15
N PHE A 854 -67.97 43.40 -33.01
CA PHE A 854 -68.66 42.31 -33.70
C PHE A 854 -67.88 41.87 -34.94
N ASP A 855 -67.56 40.58 -35.02
CA ASP A 855 -66.87 39.99 -36.16
C ASP A 855 -67.66 40.17 -37.48
N GLN A 856 -66.91 40.31 -38.57
CA GLN A 856 -67.46 40.54 -39.91
C GLN A 856 -68.50 39.50 -40.35
N ARG A 857 -68.44 38.27 -39.82
CA ARG A 857 -69.42 37.23 -40.15
C ARG A 857 -70.83 37.65 -39.77
N PHE A 858 -71.05 38.43 -38.72
CA PHE A 858 -72.40 38.88 -38.37
C PHE A 858 -73.04 39.71 -39.47
N LEU A 859 -72.29 40.62 -40.07
CA LEU A 859 -72.75 41.44 -41.19
C LEU A 859 -73.02 40.61 -42.43
N HIS A 860 -72.06 39.76 -42.82
CA HIS A 860 -72.22 38.90 -43.99
C HIS A 860 -73.44 37.98 -43.85
N HIS A 861 -73.68 37.40 -42.68
CA HIS A 861 -74.88 36.56 -42.48
C HIS A 861 -76.18 37.40 -42.42
N ALA A 862 -76.16 38.60 -41.83
CA ALA A 862 -77.33 39.48 -41.73
C ALA A 862 -77.74 40.12 -43.08
N GLU A 863 -76.86 40.14 -44.08
CA GLU A 863 -77.20 40.54 -45.45
C GLU A 863 -78.17 39.53 -46.09
N TYR A 864 -77.94 38.23 -45.91
CA TYR A 864 -78.67 37.17 -46.60
C TYR A 864 -79.75 36.45 -45.75
N SER A 865 -79.76 36.65 -44.43
CA SER A 865 -80.69 35.96 -43.52
C SER A 865 -81.43 36.94 -42.61
N GLN A 866 -82.76 36.94 -42.71
CA GLN A 866 -83.63 37.71 -41.80
C GLN A 866 -83.46 37.28 -40.34
N ALA A 867 -83.25 35.98 -40.10
CA ALA A 867 -82.99 35.47 -38.76
C ALA A 867 -81.68 36.03 -38.20
N SER A 868 -80.60 36.01 -38.99
CA SER A 868 -79.29 36.56 -38.59
C SER A 868 -79.36 38.07 -38.36
N ARG A 869 -80.18 38.79 -39.16
CA ARG A 869 -80.44 40.22 -38.95
C ARG A 869 -81.14 40.51 -37.62
N ILE A 870 -82.13 39.70 -37.23
CA ILE A 870 -82.81 39.81 -35.93
C ILE A 870 -81.81 39.56 -34.79
N VAL A 871 -80.94 38.56 -34.93
CA VAL A 871 -79.90 38.24 -33.94
C VAL A 871 -78.94 39.41 -33.76
N LEU A 872 -78.35 39.92 -34.84
CA LEU A 872 -77.44 41.07 -34.80
C LEU A 872 -78.10 42.31 -34.17
N THR A 873 -79.34 42.62 -34.57
CA THR A 873 -80.11 43.74 -34.01
C THR A 873 -80.31 43.60 -32.50
N SER A 874 -80.66 42.38 -32.05
CA SER A 874 -80.91 42.11 -30.64
C SER A 874 -79.62 42.18 -29.81
N MET A 875 -78.51 41.68 -30.35
CA MET A 875 -77.20 41.74 -29.69
C MET A 875 -76.71 43.19 -29.55
N ILE A 876 -76.75 43.99 -30.63
CA ILE A 876 -76.35 45.40 -30.59
C ILE A 876 -77.21 46.17 -29.57
N LYS A 877 -78.52 45.95 -29.57
CA LYS A 877 -79.42 46.55 -28.58
C LYS A 877 -79.04 46.16 -27.16
N MET A 878 -78.77 44.87 -26.91
CA MET A 878 -78.39 44.36 -25.59
C MET A 878 -77.09 44.99 -25.09
N VAL A 879 -76.05 45.02 -25.92
CA VAL A 879 -74.75 45.63 -25.57
C VAL A 879 -74.91 47.11 -25.21
N ARG A 880 -75.73 47.84 -25.99
CA ARG A 880 -76.02 49.24 -25.70
C ARG A 880 -76.82 49.43 -24.41
N ASP A 881 -77.82 48.60 -24.16
CA ASP A 881 -78.63 48.65 -22.95
C ASP A 881 -77.78 48.32 -21.69
N LEU A 882 -76.68 47.59 -21.85
CA LEU A 882 -75.63 47.36 -20.83
C LEU A 882 -74.63 48.53 -20.69
N GLY A 883 -74.81 49.63 -21.43
CA GLY A 883 -73.96 50.82 -21.37
C GLY A 883 -72.63 50.70 -22.10
N LYS A 884 -72.44 49.66 -22.93
CA LYS A 884 -71.20 49.43 -23.69
C LYS A 884 -71.32 49.98 -25.11
N LEU A 885 -70.19 50.36 -25.70
CA LEU A 885 -70.11 50.79 -27.10
C LEU A 885 -70.03 49.58 -28.05
N THR A 886 -70.57 49.74 -29.24
CA THR A 886 -70.56 48.70 -30.29
C THR A 886 -69.72 49.15 -31.49
N VAL A 887 -68.79 48.30 -31.88
CA VAL A 887 -68.03 48.40 -33.13
C VAL A 887 -68.43 47.22 -34.00
N CYS A 888 -68.68 47.43 -35.28
CA CYS A 888 -68.86 46.33 -36.22
C CYS A 888 -67.74 46.35 -37.27
N GLU A 889 -67.10 45.21 -37.44
CA GLU A 889 -65.98 45.03 -38.36
C GLU A 889 -66.40 44.45 -39.71
N GLY A 890 -65.53 44.55 -40.71
CA GLY A 890 -65.81 44.02 -42.06
C GLY A 890 -66.90 44.78 -42.81
N VAL A 891 -67.06 46.08 -42.55
CA VAL A 891 -68.00 46.92 -43.31
C VAL A 891 -67.45 47.18 -44.72
N GLU A 892 -67.99 46.52 -45.73
CA GLU A 892 -67.53 46.62 -47.13
C GLU A 892 -68.47 47.40 -48.06
N THR A 893 -69.75 47.53 -47.72
CA THR A 893 -70.77 48.12 -48.60
C THR A 893 -71.61 49.19 -47.90
N GLU A 894 -72.21 50.09 -48.70
CA GLU A 894 -73.16 51.09 -48.19
C GLU A 894 -74.37 50.45 -47.49
N LYS A 895 -74.82 49.29 -47.98
CA LYS A 895 -75.89 48.50 -47.34
C LYS A 895 -75.54 48.06 -45.93
N HIS A 896 -74.27 47.70 -45.67
CA HIS A 896 -73.82 47.37 -44.32
C HIS A 896 -73.91 48.60 -43.40
N VAL A 897 -73.54 49.78 -43.90
CA VAL A 897 -73.62 51.04 -43.15
C VAL A 897 -75.08 51.38 -42.82
N GLU A 898 -75.98 51.31 -43.80
CA GLU A 898 -77.42 51.56 -43.59
C GLU A 898 -78.01 50.60 -42.55
N LEU A 899 -77.69 49.31 -42.65
CA LEU A 899 -78.12 48.31 -41.68
C LEU A 899 -77.62 48.66 -40.27
N LEU A 900 -76.32 48.92 -40.11
CA LEU A 900 -75.73 49.25 -38.82
C LEU A 900 -76.30 50.53 -38.19
N ARG A 901 -76.58 51.56 -39.00
CA ARG A 901 -77.28 52.77 -38.53
C ARG A 901 -78.69 52.45 -38.07
N SER A 902 -79.44 51.63 -38.81
CA SER A 902 -80.81 51.27 -38.47
C SER A 902 -80.95 50.51 -37.14
N VAL A 903 -79.95 49.71 -36.78
CA VAL A 903 -79.92 48.93 -35.53
C VAL A 903 -79.27 49.70 -34.37
N GLY A 904 -78.73 50.90 -34.64
CA GLY A 904 -78.13 51.77 -33.64
C GLY A 904 -76.74 51.33 -33.18
N CYS A 905 -75.95 50.75 -34.08
CA CYS A 905 -74.52 50.51 -33.87
C CYS A 905 -73.76 51.84 -33.75
N ASN A 906 -72.74 51.93 -32.90
CA ASN A 906 -72.04 53.19 -32.65
C ASN A 906 -70.95 53.47 -33.68
N VAL A 907 -70.15 52.46 -34.00
CA VAL A 907 -68.91 52.60 -34.78
C VAL A 907 -68.83 51.50 -35.83
N ALA A 908 -68.34 51.86 -37.01
CA ALA A 908 -68.09 50.94 -38.11
C ALA A 908 -66.60 50.94 -38.50
N GLN A 909 -66.07 49.76 -38.82
CA GLN A 909 -64.72 49.56 -39.33
C GLN A 909 -64.76 48.61 -40.54
N GLY A 910 -64.11 48.99 -41.63
CA GLY A 910 -64.04 48.14 -42.81
C GLY A 910 -63.68 48.87 -44.10
N TYR A 911 -63.53 48.10 -45.18
CA TYR A 911 -63.02 48.57 -46.47
C TYR A 911 -63.94 49.55 -47.20
N TYR A 912 -65.21 49.67 -46.80
CA TYR A 912 -66.09 50.72 -47.29
C TYR A 912 -65.53 52.12 -46.99
N TYR A 913 -64.96 52.30 -45.79
CA TYR A 913 -64.36 53.56 -45.37
C TYR A 913 -62.90 53.68 -45.80
N SER A 914 -62.09 52.70 -45.43
CA SER A 914 -60.69 52.62 -45.83
C SER A 914 -60.09 51.24 -45.57
N LYS A 915 -59.11 50.86 -46.39
CA LYS A 915 -58.18 49.78 -46.05
C LYS A 915 -57.20 50.24 -44.95
N PRO A 916 -56.48 49.34 -44.27
CA PRO A 916 -55.40 49.74 -43.37
C PRO A 916 -54.40 50.66 -44.09
N LEU A 917 -54.09 51.80 -43.47
CA LEU A 917 -53.27 52.86 -44.02
C LEU A 917 -51.90 52.90 -43.34
N ASN A 918 -50.83 53.21 -44.07
CA ASN A 918 -49.55 53.52 -43.43
C ASN A 918 -49.64 54.85 -42.65
N GLU A 919 -48.64 55.16 -41.83
CA GLU A 919 -48.60 56.38 -41.00
C GLU A 919 -48.85 57.69 -41.76
N ARG A 920 -48.36 57.80 -43.01
CA ARG A 920 -48.52 59.02 -43.81
C ARG A 920 -49.96 59.18 -44.26
N ASP A 921 -50.53 58.12 -44.82
CA ASP A 921 -51.88 58.13 -45.36
C ASP A 921 -52.91 58.23 -44.24
N PHE A 922 -52.65 57.61 -43.09
CA PHE A 922 -53.51 57.71 -41.91
C PHE A 922 -53.54 59.12 -41.33
N LYS A 923 -52.38 59.81 -41.24
CA LYS A 923 -52.33 61.22 -40.85
C LYS A 923 -53.17 62.09 -41.79
N TYR A 924 -53.08 61.85 -43.10
CA TYR A 924 -53.89 62.58 -44.08
C TYR A 924 -55.38 62.29 -43.90
N TYR A 925 -55.74 61.04 -43.62
CA TYR A 925 -57.11 60.63 -43.36
C TYR A 925 -57.71 61.36 -42.15
N ILE A 926 -56.98 61.44 -41.02
CA ILE A 926 -57.41 62.18 -39.80
C ILE A 926 -57.69 63.66 -40.09
N LEU A 927 -56.94 64.29 -40.98
CA LEU A 927 -57.10 65.71 -41.28
C LEU A 927 -58.28 66.01 -42.23
N THR A 928 -58.82 65.00 -42.89
CA THR A 928 -59.80 65.14 -43.97
C THR A 928 -61.17 64.53 -43.67
N HIS A 929 -61.29 63.74 -42.60
CA HIS A 929 -62.48 63.00 -42.17
C HIS A 929 -62.62 63.11 -40.65
#